data_AF-A0A4S4E1C0-F1
#
_entry.id   AF-A0A4S4E1C0-F1
#
_cell.length_a   1.000
_cell.length_b   1.000
_cell.length_c   1.000
_cell.angle_alpha   90.00
_cell.angle_beta   90.00
_cell.angle_gamma   90.00
#
_symmetry.space_group_name_H-M   'P 1'
#
loop_
_entity.id
_entity.type
_entity.pdbx_description
1 polymer ?
#
loop_
_entity_poly.entity_id
_entity_poly.type
_entity_poly.pdbx_seq_one_letter_code
_entity_poly.pdbx_strand_id
1 'polypeptide(L)'
;MAIVRSQETSSSNSHCSYDVFLSFRGEDTRKTFTDHLYTALVHAGFRTFRDDGIERGENIKFELNKAIQESKISIVVFSEDYASSSWCLDELVMILERRRTVGHVVLPVFYHVDPSHVRKQKKSFKEAFTRHEERFHAEASERKVEWIGKVEEWKAALREAADLAGMNLQNQTDGLESKFIQKIVKVVGDKLRRTTLGIAPHLIGIYSRAKNIGLWLQDESSDVGIVAICGMGGIGKTTIAKVLYNLNFSRFEGSSFLANVREILKQQDGLLRLQRQLLSDMLKGRKEKLYSVDEGVVKIKNALCCKKVLVVLDDVDTVDQLDAILGMRDWLSQGSKIIITTRRERLLKAHEVCRVHKVEKLDNDESLELFSWHAFGKNCHIDGFMEDSKSVVQYCGGLPLAIKILGASLSGRSLNVWKSQLQKLKAIPNSEVIEKLRISYDSLQDDHDKNLFLHVACFFVGMDKDWVVTILDGCDFYTMVGIQNLIDRCLLTIDECKKLVMHQLVQEMGKEIVRQESPEPRERSRLCNHKDSLNVLTENTGTRKIEGLTLDMNLFKKDKHDRTNFGVNRKRHYDEFLDTPFLTNTSNSFKRLCFGMFSSKNVGTALGNSNKLTLEVDAFARMHKLKLLQLNYVQISGNLKIFPKGLRWLCWHGFPFKFIPYDFPLESLIVLDMSHSSLQKIWEGDKLLKSLKILDLSHSHCLKTPDFSKVPNLEKLIFKNCARLVEVHESIGHLESLVLFNLKDCKNLRKLPRSICMLKSLETLDISGCSNLEELPTGMDTIESLTVLHANRISISQLLSTSKEVKSWHSFIYPSLLKPRKSMEISWALLPQSLVHLSLENCNLSDDDFPRDFSNLSSLQILNLSGNPIRSVPNCIRGHFGLQKLYLIGCEKLWSVEVQYKLKELYIPDCILLEKVTFQSLPLTLECKNICGNQFVDCRLGRTFLSLDSEQNLVEIEGDYKIEPLGNIDMEIINNLGLSNLGSMGCSNVMLSCYGSQKARKFPLQGCHETHIFCAYCLGSKVPDLFNLKNEGYSISFTVPSHLNFRIRCLSVCSIYALSDNQKEHDYDWDAHTVISNMTKSLIWSHSPYVFGIPEADEDMMMLSYWKFENQLESGDELNISVVGDGDFQVKEVGVHLVYKEQEEKSSQSTSEEACQQFSLYGNVVPGNASVEEVISVREKMLLLFFDFDDAVYYCLGEATATGIIFYFGIAQSYILIWNYSYALLT
;
A
#
# COMPACT_ATOMS: atom_id res chain seq x y z
N MET A 1 -0.03 -60.85 4.49
CA MET A 1 1.17 -61.47 3.87
C MET A 1 1.06 -61.23 2.37
N ALA A 2 2.09 -60.82 1.64
CA ALA A 2 3.45 -60.47 2.08
C ALA A 2 3.53 -59.04 2.68
N ILE A 3 4.76 -58.58 2.97
CA ILE A 3 5.08 -57.22 3.43
C ILE A 3 5.97 -56.58 2.36
N VAL A 4 5.62 -55.37 1.92
CA VAL A 4 6.53 -54.47 1.18
C VAL A 4 6.52 -53.14 1.92
N ARG A 5 7.71 -52.60 2.20
CA ARG A 5 7.86 -51.40 3.04
C ARG A 5 7.38 -50.16 2.29
N SER A 6 6.52 -49.36 2.94
CA SER A 6 6.36 -47.96 2.61
C SER A 6 7.66 -47.22 2.92
N GLN A 7 8.29 -46.60 1.91
CA GLN A 7 9.26 -45.55 2.18
C GLN A 7 8.49 -44.29 2.58
N GLU A 8 8.47 -44.02 3.89
CA GLU A 8 8.08 -42.70 4.38
C GLU A 8 9.18 -41.72 3.96
N THR A 9 8.88 -40.87 2.97
CA THR A 9 9.71 -39.70 2.66
C THR A 9 9.56 -38.74 3.83
N SER A 10 10.51 -38.79 4.77
CA SER A 10 10.49 -38.06 6.03
C SER A 10 10.39 -36.55 5.79
N SER A 11 9.25 -35.96 6.16
CA SER A 11 9.08 -34.51 6.24
C SER A 11 10.13 -33.90 7.17
N SER A 12 10.83 -32.86 6.71
CA SER A 12 11.85 -32.13 7.47
C SER A 12 11.28 -31.26 8.57
N ASN A 13 10.61 -31.89 9.55
CA ASN A 13 10.75 -31.46 10.94
C ASN A 13 12.26 -31.32 11.21
N SER A 14 12.70 -30.18 11.75
CA SER A 14 14.06 -30.02 12.23
C SER A 14 14.24 -30.84 13.52
N HIS A 15 14.39 -32.16 13.35
CA HIS A 15 14.82 -33.07 14.39
C HIS A 15 16.26 -32.72 14.76
N CYS A 16 16.41 -31.73 15.65
CA CYS A 16 17.69 -31.47 16.28
C CYS A 16 18.05 -32.69 17.13
N SER A 17 18.88 -33.58 16.58
CA SER A 17 19.45 -34.74 17.28
C SER A 17 20.20 -34.32 18.54
N TYR A 18 20.77 -33.11 18.52
CA TYR A 18 21.55 -32.53 19.60
C TYR A 18 20.97 -31.20 20.07
N ASP A 19 21.13 -30.92 21.36
CA ASP A 19 20.82 -29.63 21.96
C ASP A 19 22.06 -28.72 21.99
N VAL A 20 23.27 -29.31 22.01
CA VAL A 20 24.55 -28.59 22.05
C VAL A 20 25.60 -29.27 21.16
N PHE A 21 26.31 -28.49 20.34
CA PHE A 21 27.57 -28.86 19.67
C PHE A 21 28.76 -28.28 20.45
N LEU A 22 29.85 -29.05 20.58
CA LEU A 22 31.12 -28.55 21.13
C LEU A 22 32.20 -28.49 20.04
N SER A 23 32.69 -27.29 19.73
CA SER A 23 33.93 -27.11 18.94
C SER A 23 35.07 -26.70 19.86
N PHE A 24 36.21 -27.36 19.77
CA PHE A 24 37.32 -27.23 20.71
C PHE A 24 38.62 -27.81 20.13
N ARG A 25 39.79 -27.37 20.61
CA ARG A 25 41.05 -28.01 20.24
C ARG A 25 41.23 -29.31 21.02
N GLY A 26 41.23 -30.42 20.27
CA GLY A 26 41.24 -31.78 20.82
C GLY A 26 42.53 -32.24 21.51
N GLU A 27 43.65 -31.54 21.33
CA GLU A 27 44.89 -31.77 22.07
C GLU A 27 44.89 -31.02 23.41
N ASP A 28 44.52 -29.74 23.40
CA ASP A 28 44.53 -28.82 24.54
C ASP A 28 43.52 -29.20 25.65
N THR A 29 42.28 -29.55 25.26
CA THR A 29 41.14 -29.56 26.20
C THR A 29 40.33 -30.86 26.27
N ARG A 30 40.52 -31.83 25.35
CA ARG A 30 39.63 -33.00 25.24
C ARG A 30 39.58 -33.85 26.52
N LYS A 31 40.69 -33.96 27.25
CA LYS A 31 40.82 -34.81 28.46
C LYS A 31 40.71 -34.02 29.78
N THR A 32 40.39 -32.72 29.71
CA THR A 32 40.40 -31.79 30.84
C THR A 32 39.09 -31.00 30.84
N PHE A 33 39.16 -29.69 30.59
CA PHE A 33 38.02 -28.78 30.66
C PHE A 33 36.82 -29.21 29.80
N THR A 34 37.07 -29.67 28.56
CA THR A 34 35.98 -30.04 27.64
C THR A 34 35.33 -31.37 28.02
N ASP A 35 36.04 -32.31 28.64
CA ASP A 35 35.43 -33.53 29.17
C ASP A 35 34.50 -33.23 30.35
N HIS A 36 34.97 -32.40 31.27
CA HIS A 36 34.19 -31.97 32.43
C HIS A 36 32.98 -31.11 32.03
N LEU A 37 33.13 -30.25 31.01
CA LEU A 37 32.02 -29.48 30.43
C LEU A 37 30.99 -30.39 29.74
N TYR A 38 31.43 -31.34 28.92
CA TYR A 38 30.56 -32.33 28.27
C TYR A 38 29.76 -33.14 29.29
N THR A 39 30.45 -33.70 30.29
CA THR A 39 29.83 -34.48 31.37
C THR A 39 28.81 -33.64 32.15
N ALA A 40 29.12 -32.38 32.44
CA ALA A 40 28.21 -31.48 33.15
C ALA A 40 26.97 -31.09 32.32
N LEU A 41 27.10 -30.95 30.99
CA LEU A 41 25.98 -30.70 30.08
C LEU A 41 25.07 -31.94 29.96
N VAL A 42 25.65 -33.13 29.84
CA VAL A 42 24.91 -34.41 29.79
C VAL A 42 24.20 -34.68 31.12
N HIS A 43 24.86 -34.47 32.26
CA HIS A 43 24.23 -34.57 33.59
C HIS A 43 23.13 -33.52 33.82
N ALA A 44 23.17 -32.37 33.13
CA ALA A 44 22.09 -31.38 33.12
C ALA A 44 20.92 -31.74 32.17
N GLY A 45 21.02 -32.85 31.43
CA GLY A 45 19.98 -33.38 30.54
C GLY A 45 20.04 -32.86 29.10
N PHE A 46 21.15 -32.25 28.66
CA PHE A 46 21.31 -31.79 27.27
C PHE A 46 21.96 -32.87 26.40
N ARG A 47 21.38 -33.16 25.23
CA ARG A 47 22.00 -34.06 24.24
C ARG A 47 23.16 -33.33 23.58
N THR A 48 24.38 -33.58 24.05
CA THR A 48 25.57 -32.88 23.58
C THR A 48 26.31 -33.73 22.57
N PHE A 49 26.65 -33.17 21.40
CA PHE A 49 27.55 -33.78 20.44
C PHE A 49 29.01 -33.57 20.84
N ARG A 50 29.82 -34.62 20.72
CA ARG A 50 31.29 -34.59 20.84
C ARG A 50 31.84 -35.57 19.80
N ASP A 51 32.99 -35.23 19.23
CA ASP A 51 33.57 -35.87 18.04
C ASP A 51 34.06 -37.31 18.24
N ASP A 52 34.19 -37.77 19.50
CA ASP A 52 34.52 -39.16 19.87
C ASP A 52 33.57 -40.22 19.29
N GLY A 53 32.37 -39.84 18.83
CA GLY A 53 31.28 -40.74 18.43
C GLY A 53 31.16 -41.05 16.92
N ILE A 54 32.04 -40.54 16.05
CA ILE A 54 31.95 -40.74 14.59
C ILE A 54 32.39 -42.17 14.21
N GLU A 55 31.60 -42.88 13.40
CA GLU A 55 31.93 -44.26 13.01
C GLU A 55 33.16 -44.35 12.10
N ARG A 56 34.01 -45.36 12.34
CA ARG A 56 35.29 -45.55 11.62
C ARG A 56 35.08 -46.02 10.18
N GLY A 57 34.82 -45.07 9.30
CA GLY A 57 34.68 -45.27 7.86
C GLY A 57 33.95 -44.14 7.14
N GLU A 58 33.23 -43.29 7.88
CA GLU A 58 32.43 -42.20 7.32
C GLU A 58 33.24 -40.93 7.01
N ASN A 59 32.68 -40.05 6.18
CA ASN A 59 33.29 -38.76 5.86
C ASN A 59 33.11 -37.79 7.05
N ILE A 60 34.16 -37.67 7.87
CA ILE A 60 34.21 -36.83 9.08
C ILE A 60 33.69 -35.41 8.82
N LYS A 61 34.00 -34.77 7.68
CA LYS A 61 33.53 -33.40 7.37
C LYS A 61 32.03 -33.34 7.09
N PHE A 62 31.43 -34.41 6.56
CA PHE A 62 29.98 -34.50 6.35
C PHE A 62 29.23 -34.66 7.68
N GLU A 63 29.66 -35.58 8.54
CA GLU A 63 29.01 -35.80 9.84
C GLU A 63 29.22 -34.63 10.81
N LEU A 64 30.36 -33.93 10.78
CA LEU A 64 30.53 -32.66 11.50
C LEU A 64 29.57 -31.57 10.99
N ASN A 65 29.41 -31.42 9.66
CA ASN A 65 28.43 -30.48 9.10
C ASN A 65 27.01 -30.83 9.59
N LYS A 66 26.61 -32.10 9.46
CA LYS A 66 25.32 -32.61 9.91
C LYS A 66 25.10 -32.40 11.41
N ALA A 67 26.09 -32.65 12.27
CA ALA A 67 26.01 -32.40 13.71
C ALA A 67 25.88 -30.90 14.05
N ILE A 68 26.57 -30.00 13.32
CA ILE A 68 26.37 -28.55 13.42
C ILE A 68 24.96 -28.17 12.97
N GLN A 69 24.45 -28.76 11.88
CA GLN A 69 23.12 -28.52 11.33
C GLN A 69 21.95 -29.11 12.15
N GLU A 70 22.22 -30.13 12.97
CA GLU A 70 21.25 -30.78 13.87
C GLU A 70 21.36 -30.31 15.33
N SER A 71 22.15 -29.27 15.62
CA SER A 71 22.33 -28.70 16.96
C SER A 71 21.54 -27.40 17.19
N LYS A 72 21.17 -27.11 18.44
CA LYS A 72 20.46 -25.86 18.83
C LYS A 72 21.38 -24.74 19.32
N ILE A 73 22.52 -25.09 19.93
CA ILE A 73 23.57 -24.16 20.36
C ILE A 73 24.93 -24.74 19.94
N SER A 74 25.87 -23.90 19.50
CA SER A 74 27.29 -24.27 19.42
C SER A 74 28.09 -23.55 20.50
N ILE A 75 28.85 -24.30 21.29
CA ILE A 75 29.85 -23.76 22.22
C ILE A 75 31.22 -23.88 21.54
N VAL A 76 31.96 -22.79 21.49
CA VAL A 76 33.31 -22.73 20.89
C VAL A 76 34.30 -22.48 22.01
N VAL A 77 35.13 -23.48 22.33
CA VAL A 77 36.13 -23.41 23.40
C VAL A 77 37.47 -22.97 22.82
N PHE A 78 37.75 -21.67 22.91
CA PHE A 78 39.02 -21.08 22.49
C PHE A 78 40.11 -21.35 23.53
N SER A 79 41.02 -22.26 23.17
CA SER A 79 42.28 -22.58 23.86
C SER A 79 43.48 -22.02 23.08
N GLU A 80 44.68 -22.08 23.67
CA GLU A 80 45.86 -21.36 23.16
C GLU A 80 46.30 -21.82 21.75
N ASP A 81 46.20 -23.12 21.44
CA ASP A 81 46.55 -23.66 20.11
C ASP A 81 45.30 -23.93 19.23
N TYR A 82 44.14 -23.34 19.53
CA TYR A 82 42.90 -23.54 18.73
C TYR A 82 43.11 -23.30 17.23
N ALA A 83 43.72 -22.18 16.87
CA ALA A 83 43.96 -21.82 15.46
C ALA A 83 45.03 -22.69 14.76
N SER A 84 45.79 -23.53 15.48
CA SER A 84 46.73 -24.49 14.84
C SER A 84 46.01 -25.56 14.02
N SER A 85 44.73 -25.83 14.32
CA SER A 85 43.92 -26.83 13.63
C SER A 85 43.03 -26.20 12.55
N SER A 86 43.30 -26.51 11.29
CA SER A 86 42.43 -26.14 10.16
C SER A 86 41.02 -26.74 10.28
N TRP A 87 40.85 -27.86 10.99
CA TRP A 87 39.53 -28.43 11.27
C TRP A 87 38.73 -27.56 12.24
N CYS A 88 39.36 -27.06 13.32
CA CYS A 88 38.70 -26.19 14.29
C CYS A 88 38.36 -24.81 13.68
N LEU A 89 39.09 -24.39 12.64
CA LEU A 89 38.78 -23.18 11.87
C LEU A 89 37.66 -23.42 10.84
N ASP A 90 37.67 -24.53 10.10
CA ASP A 90 36.57 -24.93 9.20
C ASP A 90 35.24 -25.10 9.96
N GLU A 91 35.24 -25.76 11.13
CA GLU A 91 34.08 -25.84 12.01
C GLU A 91 33.55 -24.46 12.42
N LEU A 92 34.46 -23.53 12.75
CA LEU A 92 34.07 -22.19 13.20
C LEU A 92 33.39 -21.39 12.09
N VAL A 93 33.90 -21.47 10.85
CA VAL A 93 33.24 -20.88 9.67
C VAL A 93 31.82 -21.42 9.55
N MET A 94 31.66 -22.74 9.52
CA MET A 94 30.36 -23.40 9.34
C MET A 94 29.35 -23.07 10.46
N ILE A 95 29.83 -22.92 11.71
CA ILE A 95 29.03 -22.48 12.85
C ILE A 95 28.53 -21.04 12.67
N LEU A 96 29.34 -20.15 12.10
CA LEU A 96 29.01 -18.74 11.89
C LEU A 96 28.18 -18.51 10.61
N GLU A 97 28.41 -19.27 9.53
CA GLU A 97 27.49 -19.31 8.38
C GLU A 97 26.07 -19.67 8.84
N ARG A 98 25.94 -20.69 9.69
CA ARG A 98 24.66 -21.10 10.28
C ARG A 98 24.09 -20.05 11.24
N ARG A 99 24.94 -19.27 11.92
CA ARG A 99 24.52 -18.11 12.72
C ARG A 99 23.92 -17.02 11.83
N ARG A 100 24.58 -16.67 10.73
CA ARG A 100 24.16 -15.63 9.77
C ARG A 100 22.86 -16.01 9.05
N THR A 101 22.71 -17.28 8.64
CA THR A 101 21.58 -17.76 7.81
C THR A 101 20.31 -18.11 8.59
N VAL A 102 20.42 -18.74 9.76
CA VAL A 102 19.25 -19.23 10.53
C VAL A 102 19.23 -18.77 12.00
N GLY A 103 20.04 -17.77 12.36
CA GLY A 103 20.07 -17.21 13.72
C GLY A 103 20.64 -18.16 14.78
N HIS A 104 21.45 -19.15 14.38
CA HIS A 104 22.02 -20.16 15.27
C HIS A 104 22.78 -19.56 16.45
N VAL A 105 22.56 -20.12 17.64
CA VAL A 105 23.05 -19.56 18.90
C VAL A 105 24.46 -20.05 19.18
N VAL A 106 25.42 -19.13 19.12
CA VAL A 106 26.83 -19.37 19.44
C VAL A 106 27.14 -18.90 20.88
N LEU A 107 28.05 -19.59 21.55
CA LEU A 107 28.61 -19.22 22.86
C LEU A 107 30.14 -19.43 22.84
N PRO A 108 30.94 -18.37 22.70
CA PRO A 108 32.38 -18.46 22.91
C PRO A 108 32.70 -18.69 24.39
N VAL A 109 33.65 -19.59 24.64
CA VAL A 109 34.24 -19.84 25.95
C VAL A 109 35.75 -19.70 25.80
N PHE A 110 36.32 -18.67 26.43
CA PHE A 110 37.73 -18.37 26.38
C PHE A 110 38.42 -19.04 27.57
N TYR A 111 39.22 -20.08 27.28
CA TYR A 111 39.87 -20.96 28.24
C TYR A 111 41.37 -20.69 28.23
N HIS A 112 41.87 -20.01 29.27
CA HIS A 112 43.23 -19.44 29.39
C HIS A 112 43.66 -18.43 28.31
N VAL A 113 42.86 -18.22 27.27
CA VAL A 113 43.08 -17.20 26.23
C VAL A 113 42.31 -15.91 26.55
N ASP A 114 42.90 -14.75 26.26
CA ASP A 114 42.19 -13.46 26.29
C ASP A 114 41.42 -13.23 24.97
N PRO A 115 40.16 -12.75 24.99
CA PRO A 115 39.37 -12.49 23.79
C PRO A 115 40.06 -11.58 22.75
N SER A 116 40.91 -10.64 23.18
CA SER A 116 41.65 -9.76 22.28
C SER A 116 42.77 -10.49 21.51
N HIS A 117 43.30 -11.59 22.05
CA HIS A 117 44.24 -12.45 21.29
C HIS A 117 43.51 -13.12 20.11
N VAL A 118 42.28 -13.61 20.35
CA VAL A 118 41.44 -14.24 19.31
C VAL A 118 41.00 -13.20 18.27
N ARG A 119 40.48 -12.05 18.72
CA ARG A 119 39.92 -10.99 17.86
C ARG A 119 40.95 -10.26 17.01
N LYS A 120 42.15 -10.00 17.56
CA LYS A 120 43.26 -9.30 16.90
C LYS A 120 44.36 -10.26 16.40
N GLN A 121 44.09 -11.57 16.40
CA GLN A 121 45.01 -12.67 16.04
C GLN A 121 46.45 -12.46 16.57
N LYS A 122 46.58 -12.24 17.89
CA LYS A 122 47.88 -12.01 18.59
C LYS A 122 48.41 -13.32 19.24
N LYS A 123 49.72 -13.35 19.55
CA LYS A 123 50.43 -14.49 20.19
C LYS A 123 50.29 -15.80 19.38
N SER A 124 49.99 -16.93 20.04
CA SER A 124 49.82 -18.25 19.43
C SER A 124 48.91 -18.28 18.19
N PHE A 125 47.85 -17.46 18.17
CA PHE A 125 46.95 -17.32 17.03
C PHE A 125 47.68 -16.73 15.80
N LYS A 126 48.59 -15.76 15.99
CA LYS A 126 49.44 -15.24 14.93
C LYS A 126 50.38 -16.32 14.40
N GLU A 127 51.05 -17.00 15.33
CA GLU A 127 52.02 -18.06 15.03
C GLU A 127 51.37 -19.28 14.35
N ALA A 128 50.08 -19.54 14.61
CA ALA A 128 49.29 -20.51 13.89
C ALA A 128 49.01 -20.08 12.44
N PHE A 129 48.59 -18.82 12.20
CA PHE A 129 48.39 -18.32 10.84
C PHE A 129 49.69 -18.27 10.03
N THR A 130 50.80 -17.82 10.61
CA THR A 130 52.10 -17.87 9.93
C THR A 130 52.51 -19.29 9.56
N ARG A 131 52.28 -20.29 10.44
CA ARG A 131 52.51 -21.72 10.13
C ARG A 131 51.61 -22.25 9.00
N HIS A 132 50.36 -21.78 8.89
CA HIS A 132 49.49 -22.13 7.76
C HIS A 132 49.96 -21.47 6.46
N GLU A 133 50.25 -20.18 6.50
CA GLU A 133 50.74 -19.38 5.35
C GLU A 133 52.05 -19.99 4.81
N GLU A 134 53.05 -20.26 5.67
CA GLU A 134 54.30 -20.94 5.31
C GLU A 134 54.08 -22.33 4.68
N ARG A 135 53.15 -23.12 5.22
CA ARG A 135 52.89 -24.48 4.74
C ARG A 135 52.33 -24.49 3.32
N PHE A 136 51.50 -23.52 2.95
CA PHE A 136 50.91 -23.44 1.61
C PHE A 136 51.79 -22.67 0.60
N HIS A 137 52.79 -21.92 1.08
CA HIS A 137 53.86 -21.38 0.21
C HIS A 137 54.71 -22.47 -0.48
N ALA A 138 54.61 -23.72 -0.06
CA ALA A 138 55.28 -24.88 -0.66
C ALA A 138 54.43 -25.67 -1.69
N GLU A 139 53.15 -25.33 -1.90
CA GLU A 139 52.27 -26.02 -2.87
C GLU A 139 52.10 -25.26 -4.21
N ALA A 140 51.54 -25.94 -5.21
CA ALA A 140 51.46 -25.47 -6.59
C ALA A 140 50.57 -24.22 -6.78
N SER A 141 50.94 -23.39 -7.76
CA SER A 141 50.48 -22.00 -7.91
C SER A 141 48.97 -21.79 -8.03
N GLU A 142 48.22 -22.71 -8.63
CA GLU A 142 46.78 -22.53 -8.87
C GLU A 142 45.96 -22.56 -7.57
N ARG A 143 46.31 -23.42 -6.61
CA ARG A 143 45.63 -23.49 -5.30
C ARG A 143 45.91 -22.28 -4.41
N LYS A 144 46.91 -21.46 -4.74
CA LYS A 144 47.36 -20.36 -3.88
C LYS A 144 46.27 -19.30 -3.68
N VAL A 145 45.44 -19.04 -4.70
CA VAL A 145 44.34 -18.06 -4.62
C VAL A 145 43.23 -18.57 -3.69
N GLU A 146 42.85 -19.84 -3.83
CA GLU A 146 41.85 -20.52 -3.00
C GLU A 146 42.28 -20.54 -1.51
N TRP A 147 43.55 -20.86 -1.23
CA TRP A 147 44.10 -20.85 0.13
C TRP A 147 44.16 -19.44 0.75
N ILE A 148 44.47 -18.39 -0.03
CA ILE A 148 44.46 -17.00 0.48
C ILE A 148 43.05 -16.59 0.90
N GLY A 149 42.04 -16.87 0.06
CA GLY A 149 40.63 -16.61 0.40
C GLY A 149 40.22 -17.33 1.69
N LYS A 150 40.60 -18.60 1.83
CA LYS A 150 40.28 -19.41 3.01
C LYS A 150 40.97 -18.93 4.29
N VAL A 151 42.21 -18.43 4.20
CA VAL A 151 42.93 -17.88 5.37
C VAL A 151 42.26 -16.58 5.86
N GLU A 152 41.78 -15.72 4.95
CA GLU A 152 41.04 -14.52 5.35
C GLU A 152 39.62 -14.84 5.87
N GLU A 153 38.96 -15.87 5.33
CA GLU A 153 37.71 -16.42 5.88
C GLU A 153 37.87 -16.90 7.32
N TRP A 154 38.95 -17.66 7.62
CA TRP A 154 39.29 -18.08 8.98
C TRP A 154 39.60 -16.89 9.91
N LYS A 155 40.31 -15.85 9.43
CA LYS A 155 40.58 -14.62 10.21
C LYS A 155 39.30 -13.84 10.51
N ALA A 156 38.39 -13.72 9.54
CA ALA A 156 37.09 -13.10 9.72
C ALA A 156 36.20 -13.86 10.71
N ALA A 157 36.17 -15.19 10.62
CA ALA A 157 35.44 -16.07 11.53
C ALA A 157 35.92 -15.93 13.00
N LEU A 158 37.23 -15.90 13.23
CA LEU A 158 37.81 -15.66 14.56
C LEU A 158 37.49 -14.27 15.11
N ARG A 159 37.43 -13.24 14.25
CA ARG A 159 36.99 -11.89 14.67
C ARG A 159 35.53 -11.91 15.10
N GLU A 160 34.61 -12.31 14.22
CA GLU A 160 33.17 -12.36 14.53
C GLU A 160 32.90 -13.14 15.82
N ALA A 161 33.51 -14.32 15.98
CA ALA A 161 33.34 -15.14 17.18
C ALA A 161 33.87 -14.47 18.46
N ALA A 162 34.93 -13.66 18.37
CA ALA A 162 35.53 -12.95 19.50
C ALA A 162 34.86 -11.59 19.80
N ASP A 163 34.01 -11.09 18.91
CA ASP A 163 33.10 -9.95 19.14
C ASP A 163 31.77 -10.36 19.79
N LEU A 164 31.44 -11.66 19.80
CA LEU A 164 30.26 -12.15 20.54
C LEU A 164 30.47 -12.08 22.07
N ALA A 165 29.36 -11.88 22.79
CA ALA A 165 29.33 -11.93 24.26
C ALA A 165 29.54 -13.36 24.81
N GLY A 166 30.80 -13.78 24.86
CA GLY A 166 31.25 -15.04 25.42
C GLY A 166 31.57 -15.02 26.92
N MET A 167 32.17 -16.10 27.40
CA MET A 167 32.58 -16.28 28.80
C MET A 167 34.10 -16.48 28.90
N ASN A 168 34.79 -15.66 29.69
CA ASN A 168 36.23 -15.79 29.97
C ASN A 168 36.43 -16.35 31.40
N LEU A 169 37.25 -17.39 31.53
CA LEU A 169 37.60 -18.04 32.81
C LEU A 169 38.37 -17.08 33.76
N GLN A 170 39.28 -16.25 33.23
CA GLN A 170 40.13 -15.37 34.04
C GLN A 170 39.31 -14.25 34.70
N ASN A 171 38.28 -13.75 34.01
CA ASN A 171 37.45 -12.64 34.49
C ASN A 171 36.27 -13.11 35.37
N GLN A 172 36.13 -14.41 35.66
CA GLN A 172 34.95 -14.96 36.34
C GLN A 172 35.28 -16.08 37.33
N THR A 173 34.83 -15.93 38.58
CA THR A 173 34.84 -16.98 39.63
C THR A 173 36.22 -17.52 40.02
N ASP A 174 37.16 -16.60 40.30
CA ASP A 174 38.41 -16.88 41.02
C ASP A 174 39.35 -17.90 40.31
N GLY A 175 39.18 -18.10 39.00
CA GLY A 175 39.92 -19.10 38.21
C GLY A 175 39.46 -20.55 38.40
N LEU A 176 38.37 -20.80 39.14
CA LEU A 176 37.91 -22.16 39.46
C LEU A 176 37.03 -22.75 38.36
N GLU A 177 37.62 -23.61 37.52
CA GLU A 177 36.97 -24.30 36.39
C GLU A 177 35.60 -24.91 36.74
N SER A 178 35.46 -25.58 37.89
CA SER A 178 34.21 -26.25 38.27
C SER A 178 33.05 -25.26 38.51
N LYS A 179 33.33 -24.08 39.09
CA LYS A 179 32.36 -22.98 39.21
C LYS A 179 32.03 -22.40 37.82
N PHE A 180 33.03 -22.28 36.95
CA PHE A 180 32.88 -21.73 35.60
C PHE A 180 32.04 -22.66 34.71
N ILE A 181 32.27 -23.98 34.73
CA ILE A 181 31.47 -25.00 34.04
C ILE A 181 30.01 -24.97 34.52
N GLN A 182 29.77 -24.95 35.84
CA GLN A 182 28.42 -24.78 36.41
C GLN A 182 27.72 -23.52 35.87
N LYS A 183 28.47 -22.42 35.70
CA LYS A 183 27.95 -21.16 35.12
C LYS A 183 27.66 -21.29 33.61
N ILE A 184 28.51 -21.98 32.83
CA ILE A 184 28.27 -22.25 31.41
C ILE A 184 27.01 -23.11 31.24
N VAL A 185 26.89 -24.23 31.98
CA VAL A 185 25.71 -25.11 31.96
C VAL A 185 24.43 -24.33 32.28
N LYS A 186 24.47 -23.40 33.24
CA LYS A 186 23.35 -22.51 33.53
C LYS A 186 23.02 -21.54 32.38
N VAL A 187 24.02 -20.91 31.76
CA VAL A 187 23.82 -19.98 30.61
C VAL A 187 23.27 -20.73 29.40
N VAL A 188 23.76 -21.95 29.13
CA VAL A 188 23.24 -22.85 28.10
C VAL A 188 21.80 -23.24 28.39
N GLY A 189 21.47 -23.57 29.65
CA GLY A 189 20.10 -23.82 30.08
C GLY A 189 19.17 -22.62 29.91
N ASP A 190 19.59 -21.42 30.31
CA ASP A 190 18.80 -20.18 30.13
C ASP A 190 18.62 -19.82 28.64
N LYS A 191 19.62 -20.10 27.78
CA LYS A 191 19.51 -19.94 26.31
C LYS A 191 18.56 -20.99 25.69
N LEU A 192 18.65 -22.26 26.08
CA LEU A 192 17.81 -23.36 25.56
C LEU A 192 16.36 -23.31 26.07
N ARG A 193 16.10 -22.72 27.24
CA ARG A 193 14.74 -22.62 27.83
C ARG A 193 13.87 -21.50 27.23
N ARG A 194 14.45 -20.58 26.45
CA ARG A 194 13.69 -19.61 25.67
C ARG A 194 13.18 -20.29 24.39
N THR A 195 12.14 -21.11 24.54
CA THR A 195 11.56 -21.91 23.44
C THR A 195 11.04 -21.02 22.32
N THR A 196 11.60 -21.15 21.12
CA THR A 196 11.04 -20.55 19.90
C THR A 196 9.67 -21.15 19.60
N LEU A 197 8.72 -20.31 19.20
CA LEU A 197 7.38 -20.75 18.88
C LEU A 197 7.37 -21.59 17.61
N GLY A 198 6.60 -22.67 17.60
CA GLY A 198 6.38 -23.49 16.41
C GLY A 198 5.70 -22.68 15.31
N ILE A 199 6.44 -22.48 14.22
CA ILE A 199 6.03 -21.78 13.00
C ILE A 199 6.11 -22.78 11.84
N ALA A 200 5.15 -22.72 10.92
CA ALA A 200 5.15 -23.60 9.75
C ALA A 200 6.26 -23.20 8.75
N PRO A 201 6.88 -24.16 8.03
CA PRO A 201 7.85 -23.82 6.99
C PRO A 201 7.19 -23.01 5.84
N HIS A 202 8.03 -22.28 5.12
CA HIS A 202 7.70 -21.38 4.01
C HIS A 202 6.85 -20.17 4.45
N LEU A 203 7.54 -19.04 4.71
CA LEU A 203 7.01 -17.81 5.31
C LEU A 203 6.89 -16.66 4.30
N ILE A 204 6.25 -16.99 3.18
CA ILE A 204 6.09 -16.14 2.01
C ILE A 204 5.19 -14.94 2.34
N GLY A 205 5.62 -13.74 1.96
CA GLY A 205 4.94 -12.47 2.25
C GLY A 205 4.80 -12.08 3.73
N ILE A 206 5.39 -12.84 4.66
CA ILE A 206 5.25 -12.56 6.10
C ILE A 206 6.29 -11.53 6.57
N TYR A 207 7.48 -11.48 5.96
CA TYR A 207 8.52 -10.53 6.35
C TYR A 207 8.21 -9.08 5.92
N SER A 208 7.71 -8.86 4.71
CA SER A 208 7.22 -7.55 4.25
C SER A 208 6.13 -7.00 5.19
N ARG A 209 5.05 -7.79 5.40
CA ARG A 209 3.95 -7.45 6.32
C ARG A 209 4.36 -7.38 7.80
N ALA A 210 5.56 -7.86 8.16
CA ALA A 210 6.14 -7.69 9.49
C ALA A 210 7.13 -6.53 9.61
N LYS A 211 7.67 -5.97 8.50
CA LYS A 211 8.80 -5.01 8.48
C LYS A 211 8.61 -3.86 9.48
N ASN A 212 7.48 -3.17 9.39
CA ASN A 212 7.22 -1.96 10.17
C ASN A 212 6.98 -2.23 11.67
N ILE A 213 6.33 -3.35 12.01
CA ILE A 213 6.19 -3.77 13.43
C ILE A 213 7.53 -4.30 13.96
N GLY A 214 8.33 -4.94 13.09
CA GLY A 214 9.68 -5.39 13.38
C GLY A 214 10.58 -4.21 13.79
N LEU A 215 10.66 -3.17 12.95
CA LEU A 215 11.39 -1.93 13.25
C LEU A 215 10.93 -1.29 14.58
N TRP A 216 9.62 -1.24 14.83
CA TRP A 216 9.05 -0.73 16.08
C TRP A 216 9.37 -1.59 17.34
N LEU A 217 9.66 -2.89 17.18
CA LEU A 217 10.23 -3.71 18.27
C LEU A 217 11.74 -3.51 18.46
N GLN A 218 12.44 -3.01 17.42
CA GLN A 218 13.87 -2.69 17.49
C GLN A 218 14.15 -1.33 18.11
N ASP A 219 13.19 -0.41 18.00
CA ASP A 219 13.20 0.94 18.54
C ASP A 219 13.61 0.99 20.03
N GLU A 220 14.62 1.81 20.31
CA GLU A 220 15.15 2.03 21.66
C GLU A 220 14.35 3.06 22.47
N SER A 221 13.27 3.62 21.90
CA SER A 221 12.37 4.54 22.58
C SER A 221 11.93 4.05 23.96
N SER A 222 11.96 5.00 24.89
CA SER A 222 11.61 4.81 26.29
C SER A 222 10.13 4.45 26.50
N ASP A 223 9.23 4.67 25.54
CA ASP A 223 7.81 4.54 25.79
C ASP A 223 7.27 3.10 25.72
N VAL A 224 6.33 2.84 26.63
CA VAL A 224 5.51 1.62 26.67
C VAL A 224 4.48 1.70 25.55
N GLY A 225 4.72 0.91 24.51
CA GLY A 225 3.94 0.92 23.27
C GLY A 225 3.08 -0.33 23.08
N ILE A 226 1.95 -0.16 22.38
CA ILE A 226 0.98 -1.23 22.09
C ILE A 226 0.65 -1.20 20.60
N VAL A 227 0.85 -2.32 19.90
CA VAL A 227 0.45 -2.52 18.50
C VAL A 227 -0.63 -3.60 18.42
N ALA A 228 -1.69 -3.34 17.65
CA ALA A 228 -2.75 -4.29 17.37
C ALA A 228 -2.81 -4.67 15.89
N ILE A 229 -2.60 -5.96 15.63
CA ILE A 229 -2.64 -6.60 14.31
C ILE A 229 -4.09 -7.02 14.04
N CYS A 230 -4.76 -6.35 13.10
CA CYS A 230 -6.17 -6.53 12.79
C CYS A 230 -6.39 -7.09 11.37
N GLY A 231 -7.54 -7.73 11.13
CA GLY A 231 -7.93 -8.22 9.80
C GLY A 231 -8.80 -9.48 9.84
N MET A 232 -9.14 -9.98 8.65
CA MET A 232 -10.03 -11.14 8.43
C MET A 232 -9.53 -12.45 9.09
N GLY A 233 -10.43 -13.42 9.29
CA GLY A 233 -10.05 -14.79 9.65
C GLY A 233 -9.15 -15.42 8.58
N GLY A 234 -8.11 -16.15 8.98
CA GLY A 234 -7.20 -16.84 8.06
C GLY A 234 -6.14 -15.99 7.34
N ILE A 235 -6.11 -14.67 7.54
CA ILE A 235 -5.17 -13.73 6.88
C ILE A 235 -3.71 -13.82 7.37
N GLY A 236 -3.42 -14.62 8.41
CA GLY A 236 -2.05 -14.88 8.87
C GLY A 236 -1.56 -14.08 10.10
N LYS A 237 -2.40 -13.25 10.72
CA LYS A 237 -2.06 -12.43 11.93
C LYS A 237 -1.24 -13.17 12.99
N THR A 238 -1.70 -14.35 13.41
CA THR A 238 -1.04 -15.20 14.41
C THR A 238 0.36 -15.64 13.96
N THR A 239 0.55 -15.87 12.66
CA THR A 239 1.87 -16.22 12.09
C THR A 239 2.80 -15.01 12.09
N ILE A 240 2.32 -13.83 11.72
CA ILE A 240 3.07 -12.56 11.80
C ILE A 240 3.49 -12.30 13.25
N ALA A 241 2.55 -12.41 14.21
CA ALA A 241 2.84 -12.24 15.64
C ALA A 241 3.85 -13.26 16.17
N LYS A 242 3.81 -14.52 15.71
CA LYS A 242 4.82 -15.53 16.04
C LYS A 242 6.20 -15.21 15.46
N VAL A 243 6.28 -14.73 14.21
CA VAL A 243 7.56 -14.32 13.58
C VAL A 243 8.15 -13.13 14.33
N LEU A 244 7.36 -12.08 14.56
CA LEU A 244 7.76 -10.90 15.34
C LEU A 244 8.26 -11.28 16.75
N TYR A 245 7.57 -12.19 17.43
CA TYR A 245 8.01 -12.74 18.71
C TYR A 245 9.35 -13.48 18.57
N ASN A 246 9.45 -14.46 17.68
CA ASN A 246 10.65 -15.28 17.49
C ASN A 246 11.89 -14.47 17.08
N LEU A 247 11.73 -13.36 16.35
CA LEU A 247 12.84 -12.47 16.00
C LEU A 247 13.32 -11.59 17.16
N ASN A 248 12.43 -11.21 18.09
CA ASN A 248 12.70 -10.15 19.06
C ASN A 248 12.73 -10.58 20.54
N PHE A 249 12.18 -11.73 20.92
CA PHE A 249 12.09 -12.18 22.33
C PHE A 249 13.45 -12.15 23.07
N SER A 250 14.55 -12.32 22.33
CA SER A 250 15.92 -12.31 22.84
C SER A 250 16.32 -10.96 23.45
N ARG A 251 15.81 -9.85 22.89
CA ARG A 251 16.10 -8.45 23.25
C ARG A 251 15.38 -7.96 24.50
N PHE A 252 14.42 -8.71 25.01
CA PHE A 252 13.64 -8.39 26.21
C PHE A 252 14.09 -9.27 27.39
N GLU A 253 13.90 -8.80 28.61
CA GLU A 253 14.30 -9.53 29.83
C GLU A 253 13.38 -10.73 30.08
N GLY A 254 12.07 -10.49 29.91
CA GLY A 254 11.00 -11.48 29.91
C GLY A 254 10.14 -11.36 28.65
N SER A 255 9.65 -12.49 28.16
CA SER A 255 8.81 -12.56 26.96
C SER A 255 7.76 -13.65 27.12
N SER A 256 6.52 -13.39 26.69
CA SER A 256 5.42 -14.38 26.76
C SER A 256 4.50 -14.27 25.54
N PHE A 257 3.99 -15.42 25.08
CA PHE A 257 3.02 -15.53 23.99
C PHE A 257 1.77 -16.27 24.47
N LEU A 258 0.67 -15.53 24.66
CA LEU A 258 -0.61 -16.02 25.13
C LEU A 258 -1.49 -16.34 23.91
N ALA A 259 -1.47 -17.61 23.50
CA ALA A 259 -2.17 -18.11 22.31
C ALA A 259 -3.69 -18.29 22.54
N ASN A 260 -4.50 -18.07 21.49
CA ASN A 260 -5.95 -18.35 21.44
C ASN A 260 -6.74 -17.80 22.65
N VAL A 261 -6.54 -16.53 23.02
CA VAL A 261 -7.11 -15.90 24.23
C VAL A 261 -8.64 -16.06 24.31
N ARG A 262 -9.38 -15.81 23.21
CA ARG A 262 -10.84 -16.04 23.14
C ARG A 262 -11.27 -17.46 23.49
N GLU A 263 -10.47 -18.47 23.16
CA GLU A 263 -10.83 -19.89 23.35
C GLU A 263 -10.44 -20.40 24.73
N ILE A 264 -9.29 -19.94 25.27
CA ILE A 264 -8.88 -20.28 26.62
C ILE A 264 -9.81 -19.64 27.65
N LEU A 265 -10.22 -18.37 27.46
CA LEU A 265 -11.14 -17.68 28.39
C LEU A 265 -12.56 -18.26 28.42
N LYS A 266 -12.96 -19.11 27.46
CA LYS A 266 -14.23 -19.86 27.49
C LYS A 266 -14.15 -21.15 28.33
N GLN A 267 -12.97 -21.53 28.81
CA GLN A 267 -12.75 -22.72 29.64
C GLN A 267 -12.85 -22.37 31.14
N GLN A 268 -13.27 -23.33 31.96
CA GLN A 268 -13.12 -23.20 33.41
C GLN A 268 -11.64 -22.96 33.77
N ASP A 269 -11.40 -22.04 34.72
CA ASP A 269 -10.08 -21.53 35.11
C ASP A 269 -9.22 -20.94 33.96
N GLY A 270 -9.82 -20.58 32.83
CA GLY A 270 -9.12 -20.05 31.65
C GLY A 270 -8.25 -18.82 31.95
N LEU A 271 -8.74 -17.88 32.76
CA LEU A 271 -8.00 -16.69 33.17
C LEU A 271 -6.82 -17.05 34.10
N LEU A 272 -7.04 -17.92 35.09
CA LEU A 272 -5.98 -18.44 35.97
C LEU A 272 -4.89 -19.16 35.19
N ARG A 273 -5.25 -19.88 34.12
CA ARG A 273 -4.32 -20.56 33.21
C ARG A 273 -3.44 -19.57 32.44
N LEU A 274 -4.02 -18.49 31.90
CA LEU A 274 -3.26 -17.42 31.23
C LEU A 274 -2.33 -16.69 32.22
N GLN A 275 -2.81 -16.36 33.42
CA GLN A 275 -2.00 -15.73 34.46
C GLN A 275 -0.82 -16.61 34.90
N ARG A 276 -1.06 -17.91 35.12
CA ARG A 276 -0.01 -18.90 35.45
C ARG A 276 1.04 -19.01 34.34
N GLN A 277 0.63 -18.95 33.07
CA GLN A 277 1.56 -18.95 31.94
C GLN A 277 2.41 -17.69 31.93
N LEU A 278 1.80 -16.50 31.97
CA LEU A 278 2.51 -15.22 31.95
C LEU A 278 3.54 -15.12 33.10
N LEU A 279 3.17 -15.54 34.31
CA LEU A 279 4.10 -15.58 35.45
C LEU A 279 5.22 -16.62 35.28
N SER A 280 4.92 -17.82 34.79
CA SER A 280 5.94 -18.83 34.48
C SER A 280 6.98 -18.30 33.50
N ASP A 281 6.54 -17.61 32.46
CA ASP A 281 7.40 -17.05 31.41
C ASP A 281 8.26 -15.90 31.97
N MET A 282 7.66 -14.95 32.70
CA MET A 282 8.36 -13.82 33.35
C MET A 282 9.31 -14.22 34.48
N LEU A 283 9.15 -15.43 35.04
CA LEU A 283 9.99 -16.02 36.09
C LEU A 283 10.90 -17.15 35.57
N LYS A 284 11.07 -17.27 34.25
CA LYS A 284 11.97 -18.24 33.57
C LYS A 284 11.73 -19.70 33.99
N GLY A 285 10.44 -20.09 34.10
CA GLY A 285 10.01 -21.46 34.39
C GLY A 285 9.96 -21.82 35.88
N ARG A 286 10.08 -20.86 36.80
CA ARG A 286 9.82 -21.11 38.23
C ARG A 286 8.32 -21.31 38.45
N LYS A 287 7.94 -22.50 38.94
CA LYS A 287 6.55 -22.84 39.28
C LYS A 287 6.13 -22.18 40.60
N GLU A 288 5.53 -20.99 40.53
CA GLU A 288 4.76 -20.46 41.65
C GLU A 288 3.39 -21.15 41.79
N LYS A 289 2.87 -21.15 43.02
CA LYS A 289 1.46 -21.50 43.28
C LYS A 289 0.60 -20.24 43.14
N LEU A 290 -0.60 -20.42 42.59
CA LEU A 290 -1.62 -19.39 42.42
C LEU A 290 -2.98 -19.99 42.74
N TYR A 291 -3.70 -19.34 43.65
CA TYR A 291 -4.95 -19.80 44.24
C TYR A 291 -6.15 -18.92 43.87
N SER A 292 -5.94 -17.63 43.57
CA SER A 292 -6.99 -16.73 43.06
C SER A 292 -6.51 -15.84 41.90
N VAL A 293 -7.47 -15.22 41.20
CA VAL A 293 -7.20 -14.31 40.07
C VAL A 293 -6.53 -13.03 40.56
N ASP A 294 -6.95 -12.51 41.71
CA ASP A 294 -6.43 -11.27 42.30
C ASP A 294 -4.99 -11.45 42.81
N GLU A 295 -4.68 -12.61 43.40
CA GLU A 295 -3.31 -13.02 43.72
C GLU A 295 -2.45 -13.07 42.44
N GLY A 296 -3.03 -13.55 41.34
CA GLY A 296 -2.44 -13.53 40.00
C GLY A 296 -2.12 -12.11 39.52
N VAL A 297 -3.07 -11.17 39.63
CA VAL A 297 -2.88 -9.76 39.24
C VAL A 297 -1.73 -9.12 40.02
N VAL A 298 -1.70 -9.27 41.35
CA VAL A 298 -0.65 -8.68 42.19
C VAL A 298 0.72 -9.29 41.88
N LYS A 299 0.81 -10.61 41.71
CA LYS A 299 2.06 -11.28 41.31
C LYS A 299 2.52 -10.88 39.92
N ILE A 300 1.62 -10.78 38.94
CA ILE A 300 1.93 -10.30 37.58
C ILE A 300 2.49 -8.88 37.64
N LYS A 301 1.81 -7.95 38.34
CA LYS A 301 2.28 -6.58 38.51
C LYS A 301 3.70 -6.53 39.08
N ASN A 302 3.96 -7.29 40.15
CA ASN A 302 5.28 -7.38 40.80
C ASN A 302 6.35 -8.08 39.93
N ALA A 303 5.96 -8.90 38.95
CA ALA A 303 6.87 -9.60 38.04
C ALA A 303 7.18 -8.80 36.76
N LEU A 304 6.32 -7.85 36.39
CA LEU A 304 6.45 -6.97 35.22
C LEU A 304 7.08 -5.61 35.55
N CYS A 305 6.81 -5.06 36.74
CA CYS A 305 7.43 -3.80 37.14
C CYS A 305 8.96 -3.96 37.21
N CYS A 306 9.69 -2.95 36.72
CA CYS A 306 11.15 -2.93 36.63
C CYS A 306 11.79 -3.96 35.68
N LYS A 307 11.11 -4.43 34.62
CA LYS A 307 11.72 -5.20 33.52
C LYS A 307 11.22 -4.78 32.14
N LYS A 308 12.11 -4.64 31.15
CA LYS A 308 11.75 -4.46 29.74
C LYS A 308 11.21 -5.79 29.18
N VAL A 309 9.91 -5.85 28.88
CA VAL A 309 9.21 -7.09 28.48
C VAL A 309 8.48 -7.01 27.13
N LEU A 310 8.30 -8.17 26.50
CA LEU A 310 7.50 -8.38 25.29
C LEU A 310 6.33 -9.32 25.59
N VAL A 311 5.10 -8.82 25.47
CA VAL A 311 3.88 -9.63 25.67
C VAL A 311 3.07 -9.69 24.39
N VAL A 312 2.71 -10.90 23.96
CA VAL A 312 1.88 -11.12 22.77
C VAL A 312 0.58 -11.81 23.17
N LEU A 313 -0.56 -11.25 22.75
CA LEU A 313 -1.90 -11.74 23.06
C LEU A 313 -2.66 -12.02 21.75
N ASP A 314 -2.96 -13.29 21.48
CA ASP A 314 -3.44 -13.75 20.18
C ASP A 314 -4.93 -14.14 20.18
N ASP A 315 -5.66 -13.69 19.16
CA ASP A 315 -7.11 -13.86 18.96
C ASP A 315 -7.94 -13.28 20.13
N VAL A 316 -7.67 -12.00 20.48
CA VAL A 316 -8.43 -11.17 21.43
C VAL A 316 -9.73 -10.67 20.79
N ASP A 317 -10.85 -10.73 21.53
CA ASP A 317 -12.20 -10.63 20.97
C ASP A 317 -13.24 -9.84 21.80
N THR A 318 -12.93 -9.32 22.99
CA THR A 318 -13.84 -8.44 23.76
C THR A 318 -13.20 -7.13 24.19
N VAL A 319 -14.03 -6.15 24.58
CA VAL A 319 -13.58 -4.85 25.10
C VAL A 319 -12.91 -5.05 26.47
N ASP A 320 -13.58 -5.74 27.40
CA ASP A 320 -13.04 -6.09 28.73
C ASP A 320 -11.69 -6.83 28.69
N GLN A 321 -11.41 -7.62 27.65
CA GLN A 321 -10.07 -8.20 27.42
C GLN A 321 -9.04 -7.13 27.06
N LEU A 322 -9.38 -6.20 26.16
CA LEU A 322 -8.50 -5.11 25.77
C LEU A 322 -8.28 -4.12 26.92
N ASP A 323 -9.34 -3.75 27.64
CA ASP A 323 -9.26 -2.82 28.77
C ASP A 323 -8.37 -3.38 29.89
N ALA A 324 -8.44 -4.68 30.15
CA ALA A 324 -7.52 -5.36 31.06
C ALA A 324 -6.05 -5.31 30.57
N ILE A 325 -5.80 -5.43 29.26
CA ILE A 325 -4.46 -5.31 28.66
C ILE A 325 -3.97 -3.84 28.72
N LEU A 326 -4.85 -2.86 28.51
CA LEU A 326 -4.54 -1.44 28.64
C LEU A 326 -4.22 -1.07 30.10
N GLY A 327 -4.96 -1.62 31.07
CA GLY A 327 -4.66 -1.49 32.50
C GLY A 327 -3.34 -2.15 32.94
N MET A 328 -2.78 -3.08 32.16
CA MET A 328 -1.41 -3.58 32.37
C MET A 328 -0.33 -2.57 31.98
N ARG A 329 -0.63 -1.58 31.13
CA ARG A 329 0.35 -0.57 30.64
C ARG A 329 1.03 0.15 31.81
N ASP A 330 0.26 0.51 32.83
CA ASP A 330 0.71 1.20 34.04
C ASP A 330 1.60 0.33 34.96
N TRP A 331 1.78 -0.95 34.64
CA TRP A 331 2.63 -1.89 35.39
C TRP A 331 3.93 -2.22 34.65
N LEU A 332 4.05 -1.85 33.37
CA LEU A 332 5.20 -2.13 32.52
C LEU A 332 6.29 -1.07 32.72
N SER A 333 7.57 -1.47 32.66
CA SER A 333 8.65 -0.49 32.63
C SER A 333 8.81 0.13 31.24
N GLN A 334 9.39 1.33 31.25
CA GLN A 334 10.10 1.99 30.15
C GLN A 334 10.63 0.98 29.09
N GLY A 335 10.30 1.18 27.83
CA GLY A 335 10.74 0.38 26.68
C GLY A 335 10.03 -0.97 26.46
N SER A 336 9.08 -1.37 27.32
CA SER A 336 8.28 -2.59 27.11
C SER A 336 7.29 -2.44 25.95
N LYS A 337 7.00 -3.53 25.22
CA LYS A 337 6.12 -3.50 24.04
C LYS A 337 5.07 -4.63 24.11
N ILE A 338 3.81 -4.31 23.76
CA ILE A 338 2.70 -5.29 23.68
C ILE A 338 2.26 -5.46 22.22
N ILE A 339 2.03 -6.70 21.79
CA ILE A 339 1.37 -7.03 20.51
C ILE A 339 0.03 -7.73 20.80
N ILE A 340 -1.03 -7.27 20.14
CA ILE A 340 -2.36 -7.87 20.20
C ILE A 340 -2.72 -8.37 18.79
N THR A 341 -3.33 -9.55 18.64
CA THR A 341 -3.98 -9.94 17.38
C THR A 341 -5.50 -10.01 17.57
N THR A 342 -6.26 -9.44 16.63
CA THR A 342 -7.74 -9.41 16.72
C THR A 342 -8.41 -9.51 15.35
N ARG A 343 -9.71 -9.83 15.37
CA ARG A 343 -10.63 -9.80 14.22
C ARG A 343 -11.58 -8.59 14.28
N ARG A 344 -11.38 -7.68 15.24
CA ARG A 344 -12.30 -6.58 15.52
C ARG A 344 -11.63 -5.21 15.46
N GLU A 345 -11.94 -4.44 14.42
CA GLU A 345 -11.35 -3.12 14.19
C GLU A 345 -11.77 -2.09 15.27
N ARG A 346 -13.04 -2.11 15.69
CA ARG A 346 -13.60 -1.13 16.64
C ARG A 346 -13.10 -1.25 18.08
N LEU A 347 -12.56 -2.40 18.49
CA LEU A 347 -11.87 -2.49 19.80
C LEU A 347 -10.74 -1.45 19.88
N LEU A 348 -10.09 -1.19 18.74
CA LEU A 348 -8.87 -0.40 18.65
C LEU A 348 -9.18 1.10 18.46
N LYS A 349 -10.26 1.43 17.74
CA LYS A 349 -10.72 2.82 17.52
C LYS A 349 -11.18 3.55 18.79
N ALA A 350 -11.43 2.82 19.88
CA ALA A 350 -11.79 3.42 21.17
C ALA A 350 -10.60 4.00 21.95
N HIS A 351 -9.35 3.72 21.54
CA HIS A 351 -8.16 3.97 22.35
C HIS A 351 -6.98 4.52 21.54
N GLU A 352 -6.79 5.84 21.59
CA GLU A 352 -5.71 6.59 20.89
C GLU A 352 -4.28 6.07 21.21
N VAL A 353 -4.13 5.32 22.29
CA VAL A 353 -2.87 4.72 22.77
C VAL A 353 -2.39 3.54 21.89
N CYS A 354 -3.26 2.93 21.08
CA CYS A 354 -2.95 1.71 20.34
C CYS A 354 -2.68 1.96 18.84
N ARG A 355 -1.48 1.59 18.36
CA ARG A 355 -1.15 1.63 16.93
C ARG A 355 -1.79 0.44 16.21
N VAL A 356 -2.65 0.71 15.23
CA VAL A 356 -3.36 -0.33 14.47
C VAL A 356 -2.61 -0.66 13.17
N HIS A 357 -2.35 -1.94 12.95
CA HIS A 357 -1.83 -2.45 11.68
C HIS A 357 -2.86 -3.42 11.08
N LYS A 358 -3.42 -3.07 9.91
CA LYS A 358 -4.32 -3.95 9.15
C LYS A 358 -3.48 -4.87 8.28
N VAL A 359 -3.70 -6.19 8.39
CA VAL A 359 -2.96 -7.18 7.59
C VAL A 359 -3.60 -7.33 6.22
N GLU A 360 -2.80 -7.07 5.20
CA GLU A 360 -3.15 -7.20 3.79
C GLU A 360 -3.13 -8.65 3.30
N LYS A 361 -3.76 -8.88 2.14
CA LYS A 361 -3.76 -10.18 1.47
C LYS A 361 -2.40 -10.43 0.81
N LEU A 362 -2.09 -11.69 0.51
CA LEU A 362 -0.99 -12.00 -0.39
C LEU A 362 -1.33 -11.52 -1.81
N ASP A 363 -0.32 -11.07 -2.55
CA ASP A 363 -0.47 -10.83 -3.99
C ASP A 363 -0.59 -12.16 -4.77
N ASN A 364 -0.66 -12.09 -6.10
CA ASN A 364 -0.87 -13.27 -6.94
C ASN A 364 0.35 -14.21 -6.96
N ASP A 365 1.56 -13.69 -6.86
CA ASP A 365 2.81 -14.43 -7.04
C ASP A 365 3.32 -14.97 -5.70
N GLU A 366 3.22 -14.20 -4.60
CA GLU A 366 3.27 -14.71 -3.23
C GLU A 366 2.26 -15.86 -3.01
N SER A 367 1.04 -15.69 -3.50
CA SER A 367 0.01 -16.73 -3.41
C SER A 367 0.34 -17.95 -4.26
N LEU A 368 0.93 -17.78 -5.44
CA LEU A 368 1.33 -18.87 -6.33
C LEU A 368 2.53 -19.63 -5.79
N GLU A 369 3.49 -18.95 -5.17
CA GLU A 369 4.61 -19.59 -4.47
C GLU A 369 4.10 -20.40 -3.26
N LEU A 370 3.26 -19.78 -2.42
CA LEU A 370 2.69 -20.45 -1.25
C LEU A 370 1.81 -21.65 -1.64
N PHE A 371 1.06 -21.53 -2.74
CA PHE A 371 0.33 -22.66 -3.32
C PHE A 371 1.27 -23.76 -3.81
N SER A 372 2.36 -23.40 -4.51
CA SER A 372 3.32 -24.35 -5.07
C SER A 372 4.03 -25.17 -3.99
N TRP A 373 4.43 -24.56 -2.86
CA TRP A 373 4.94 -25.32 -1.71
C TRP A 373 3.91 -26.30 -1.14
N HIS A 374 2.65 -25.88 -0.97
CA HIS A 374 1.61 -26.74 -0.37
C HIS A 374 1.05 -27.81 -1.33
N ALA A 375 1.15 -27.59 -2.65
CA ALA A 375 0.70 -28.54 -3.67
C ALA A 375 1.81 -29.47 -4.18
N PHE A 376 3.04 -28.97 -4.37
CA PHE A 376 4.14 -29.69 -5.02
C PHE A 376 5.34 -29.96 -4.11
N GLY A 377 5.39 -29.38 -2.90
CA GLY A 377 6.50 -29.53 -1.95
C GLY A 377 7.77 -28.75 -2.33
N LYS A 378 7.69 -27.84 -3.31
CA LYS A 378 8.82 -27.06 -3.84
C LYS A 378 8.36 -25.75 -4.47
N ASN A 379 9.20 -24.71 -4.41
CA ASN A 379 9.07 -23.54 -5.27
C ASN A 379 9.63 -23.85 -6.68
N CYS A 380 8.92 -24.65 -7.46
CA CYS A 380 9.10 -24.63 -8.91
C CYS A 380 7.81 -24.99 -9.62
N HIS A 381 7.61 -24.37 -10.78
CA HIS A 381 6.47 -24.64 -11.64
C HIS A 381 6.55 -26.09 -12.19
N ILE A 382 5.39 -26.69 -12.44
CA ILE A 382 5.26 -27.95 -13.16
C ILE A 382 4.49 -27.67 -14.44
N ASP A 383 5.12 -27.93 -15.58
CA ASP A 383 4.52 -27.69 -16.89
C ASP A 383 3.18 -28.43 -17.03
N GLY A 384 2.18 -27.73 -17.57
CA GLY A 384 0.80 -28.22 -17.67
C GLY A 384 -0.09 -27.98 -16.45
N PHE A 385 0.46 -27.59 -15.28
CA PHE A 385 -0.33 -27.25 -14.08
C PHE A 385 -0.49 -25.74 -13.83
N MET A 386 0.21 -24.87 -14.57
CA MET A 386 0.27 -23.42 -14.33
C MET A 386 -1.12 -22.74 -14.32
N GLU A 387 -1.92 -22.90 -15.37
CA GLU A 387 -3.21 -22.21 -15.51
C GLU A 387 -4.26 -22.69 -14.47
N ASP A 388 -4.21 -23.98 -14.11
CA ASP A 388 -5.03 -24.53 -13.03
C ASP A 388 -4.56 -24.03 -11.66
N SER A 389 -3.25 -23.87 -11.44
CA SER A 389 -2.68 -23.30 -10.21
C SER A 389 -3.09 -21.83 -10.03
N LYS A 390 -2.95 -21.01 -11.08
CA LYS A 390 -3.47 -19.63 -11.13
C LYS A 390 -4.98 -19.58 -10.87
N SER A 391 -5.74 -20.56 -11.38
CA SER A 391 -7.18 -20.68 -11.12
C SER A 391 -7.52 -20.99 -9.66
N VAL A 392 -6.70 -21.79 -8.94
CA VAL A 392 -6.87 -22.03 -7.50
C VAL A 392 -6.51 -20.77 -6.70
N VAL A 393 -5.39 -20.13 -7.04
CA VAL A 393 -4.93 -18.88 -6.40
C VAL A 393 -5.97 -17.77 -6.54
N GLN A 394 -6.50 -17.55 -7.75
CA GLN A 394 -7.55 -16.55 -8.00
C GLN A 394 -8.83 -16.85 -7.19
N TYR A 395 -9.21 -18.12 -7.02
CA TYR A 395 -10.34 -18.51 -6.16
C TYR A 395 -10.06 -18.25 -4.66
N CYS A 396 -8.79 -18.35 -4.22
CA CYS A 396 -8.41 -18.03 -2.84
C CYS A 396 -8.38 -16.52 -2.56
N GLY A 397 -8.17 -15.69 -3.58
CA GLY A 397 -8.19 -14.22 -3.47
C GLY A 397 -7.11 -13.64 -2.55
N GLY A 398 -5.94 -14.27 -2.47
CA GLY A 398 -4.83 -13.84 -1.61
C GLY A 398 -4.92 -14.27 -0.14
N LEU A 399 -5.89 -15.12 0.24
CA LEU A 399 -6.06 -15.58 1.62
C LEU A 399 -5.12 -16.78 1.96
N PRO A 400 -4.10 -16.64 2.83
CA PRO A 400 -3.12 -17.70 3.08
C PRO A 400 -3.73 -19.02 3.55
N LEU A 401 -4.72 -18.97 4.44
CA LEU A 401 -5.37 -20.18 4.97
C LEU A 401 -6.06 -21.01 3.87
N ALA A 402 -6.74 -20.36 2.93
CA ALA A 402 -7.39 -21.06 1.81
C ALA A 402 -6.35 -21.65 0.86
N ILE A 403 -5.27 -20.92 0.57
CA ILE A 403 -4.16 -21.38 -0.27
C ILE A 403 -3.53 -22.66 0.31
N LYS A 404 -3.25 -22.67 1.63
CA LYS A 404 -2.67 -23.86 2.30
C LYS A 404 -3.60 -25.07 2.29
N ILE A 405 -4.89 -24.87 2.61
CA ILE A 405 -5.88 -25.97 2.61
C ILE A 405 -6.10 -26.52 1.20
N LEU A 406 -6.22 -25.67 0.17
CA LEU A 406 -6.44 -26.15 -1.20
C LEU A 406 -5.19 -26.74 -1.84
N GLY A 407 -4.00 -26.20 -1.57
CA GLY A 407 -2.72 -26.79 -1.98
C GLY A 407 -2.55 -28.20 -1.42
N ALA A 408 -2.65 -28.35 -0.09
CA ALA A 408 -2.59 -29.65 0.57
C ALA A 408 -3.68 -30.62 0.09
N SER A 409 -4.90 -30.12 -0.14
CA SER A 409 -6.01 -30.92 -0.70
C SER A 409 -5.74 -31.42 -2.12
N LEU A 410 -4.90 -30.76 -2.91
CA LEU A 410 -4.60 -31.07 -4.31
C LEU A 410 -3.26 -31.80 -4.51
N SER A 411 -2.39 -31.77 -3.50
CA SER A 411 -1.07 -32.42 -3.51
C SER A 411 -1.15 -33.90 -3.90
N GLY A 412 -0.19 -34.35 -4.72
CA GLY A 412 -0.11 -35.72 -5.25
C GLY A 412 -1.21 -36.14 -6.22
N ARG A 413 -2.18 -35.27 -6.58
CA ARG A 413 -3.30 -35.61 -7.49
C ARG A 413 -3.01 -35.24 -8.95
N SER A 414 -3.62 -35.96 -9.88
CA SER A 414 -3.52 -35.69 -11.32
C SER A 414 -4.35 -34.48 -11.77
N LEU A 415 -3.95 -33.86 -12.88
CA LEU A 415 -4.56 -32.66 -13.46
C LEU A 415 -6.08 -32.79 -13.70
N ASN A 416 -6.56 -33.99 -14.06
CA ASN A 416 -8.00 -34.24 -14.24
C ASN A 416 -8.79 -34.14 -12.91
N VAL A 417 -8.18 -34.56 -11.79
CA VAL A 417 -8.77 -34.42 -10.45
C VAL A 417 -8.71 -32.98 -9.98
N TRP A 418 -7.65 -32.23 -10.32
CA TRP A 418 -7.57 -30.78 -10.08
C TRP A 418 -8.71 -30.04 -10.79
N LYS A 419 -8.92 -30.30 -12.09
CA LYS A 419 -10.00 -29.70 -12.88
C LYS A 419 -11.39 -30.04 -12.35
N SER A 420 -11.61 -31.30 -11.94
CA SER A 420 -12.84 -31.74 -11.29
C SER A 420 -13.08 -31.05 -9.94
N GLN A 421 -12.04 -30.93 -9.10
CA GLN A 421 -12.12 -30.26 -7.80
C GLN A 421 -12.34 -28.74 -7.96
N LEU A 422 -11.70 -28.09 -8.93
CA LEU A 422 -11.95 -26.68 -9.28
C LEU A 422 -13.39 -26.45 -9.76
N GLN A 423 -13.95 -27.36 -10.57
CA GLN A 423 -15.37 -27.32 -10.95
C GLN A 423 -16.29 -27.52 -9.74
N LYS A 424 -15.93 -28.37 -8.79
CA LYS A 424 -16.68 -28.57 -7.53
C LYS A 424 -16.63 -27.32 -6.64
N LEU A 425 -15.46 -26.71 -6.44
CA LEU A 425 -15.26 -25.51 -5.59
C LEU A 425 -16.06 -24.29 -6.07
N LYS A 426 -16.32 -24.19 -7.38
CA LYS A 426 -17.19 -23.18 -7.99
C LYS A 426 -18.70 -23.40 -7.74
N ALA A 427 -19.09 -24.51 -7.10
CA ALA A 427 -20.48 -24.86 -6.82
C ALA A 427 -20.75 -25.23 -5.35
N ILE A 428 -19.73 -25.72 -4.63
CA ILE A 428 -19.75 -26.03 -3.19
C ILE A 428 -18.38 -25.63 -2.63
N PRO A 429 -18.27 -24.57 -1.80
CA PRO A 429 -17.02 -24.15 -1.18
C PRO A 429 -16.39 -25.22 -0.27
N ASN A 430 -15.09 -25.09 0.02
CA ASN A 430 -14.39 -25.99 0.95
C ASN A 430 -14.85 -25.75 2.40
N SER A 431 -15.42 -26.76 3.05
CA SER A 431 -16.00 -26.66 4.40
C SER A 431 -15.01 -26.22 5.47
N GLU A 432 -13.75 -26.67 5.43
CA GLU A 432 -12.73 -26.28 6.41
C GLU A 432 -12.39 -24.79 6.31
N VAL A 433 -12.27 -24.27 5.08
CA VAL A 433 -12.08 -22.83 4.83
C VAL A 433 -13.30 -22.04 5.35
N ILE A 434 -14.51 -22.50 5.01
CA ILE A 434 -15.77 -21.87 5.44
C ILE A 434 -15.88 -21.82 6.97
N GLU A 435 -15.65 -22.92 7.68
CA GLU A 435 -15.74 -22.99 9.14
C GLU A 435 -14.81 -21.98 9.84
N LYS A 436 -13.57 -21.81 9.36
CA LYS A 436 -12.60 -20.87 9.95
C LYS A 436 -12.96 -19.40 9.71
N LEU A 437 -13.69 -19.08 8.64
CA LEU A 437 -14.25 -17.76 8.38
C LEU A 437 -15.54 -17.52 9.17
N ARG A 438 -16.39 -18.55 9.29
CA ARG A 438 -17.71 -18.51 9.93
C ARG A 438 -17.66 -18.04 11.39
N ILE A 439 -16.55 -18.29 12.09
CA ILE A 439 -16.27 -17.76 13.44
C ILE A 439 -16.58 -16.25 13.56
N SER A 440 -16.28 -15.43 12.54
CA SER A 440 -16.59 -14.00 12.58
C SER A 440 -18.10 -13.73 12.45
N TYR A 441 -18.81 -14.47 11.60
CA TYR A 441 -20.27 -14.36 11.39
C TYR A 441 -21.08 -14.89 12.59
N ASP A 442 -20.71 -16.05 13.13
CA ASP A 442 -21.35 -16.62 14.34
C ASP A 442 -21.10 -15.74 15.59
N SER A 443 -20.17 -14.76 15.52
CA SER A 443 -19.88 -13.77 16.58
C SER A 443 -20.66 -12.45 16.47
N LEU A 444 -21.55 -12.30 15.48
CA LEU A 444 -22.46 -11.15 15.38
C LEU A 444 -23.48 -11.15 16.52
N GLN A 445 -23.87 -9.96 16.99
CA GLN A 445 -24.56 -9.81 18.29
C GLN A 445 -25.97 -10.41 18.30
N ASP A 446 -26.68 -10.32 17.17
CA ASP A 446 -28.06 -10.77 17.00
C ASP A 446 -28.25 -11.47 15.65
N ASP A 447 -29.48 -11.88 15.36
CA ASP A 447 -29.84 -12.44 14.04
C ASP A 447 -30.18 -11.35 13.01
N HIS A 448 -30.17 -10.07 13.40
CA HIS A 448 -30.45 -8.94 12.54
C HIS A 448 -29.24 -8.63 11.65
N ASP A 449 -28.07 -8.46 12.24
CA ASP A 449 -26.78 -8.31 11.55
C ASP A 449 -26.46 -9.54 10.69
N LYS A 450 -26.83 -10.74 11.15
CA LYS A 450 -26.66 -11.98 10.38
C LYS A 450 -27.53 -11.99 9.12
N ASN A 451 -28.81 -11.62 9.23
CA ASN A 451 -29.68 -11.52 8.06
C ASN A 451 -29.24 -10.41 7.10
N LEU A 452 -28.75 -9.28 7.64
CA LEU A 452 -28.14 -8.21 6.84
C LEU A 452 -26.93 -8.72 6.06
N PHE A 453 -26.00 -9.43 6.71
CA PHE A 453 -24.84 -10.05 6.05
C PHE A 453 -25.27 -10.97 4.90
N LEU A 454 -26.27 -11.83 5.12
CA LEU A 454 -26.78 -12.73 4.07
C LEU A 454 -27.45 -11.96 2.92
N HIS A 455 -28.16 -10.86 3.19
CA HIS A 455 -28.69 -10.00 2.14
C HIS A 455 -27.58 -9.34 1.31
N VAL A 456 -26.56 -8.77 1.96
CA VAL A 456 -25.43 -8.14 1.25
C VAL A 456 -24.67 -9.16 0.41
N ALA A 457 -24.29 -10.31 1.01
CA ALA A 457 -23.57 -11.37 0.31
C ALA A 457 -24.33 -11.93 -0.90
N CYS A 458 -25.67 -12.02 -0.84
CA CYS A 458 -26.50 -12.54 -1.92
C CYS A 458 -26.85 -11.52 -3.02
N PHE A 459 -26.98 -10.23 -2.70
CA PHE A 459 -27.63 -9.25 -3.61
C PHE A 459 -26.94 -7.89 -3.75
N PHE A 460 -26.07 -7.46 -2.81
CA PHE A 460 -25.63 -6.06 -2.72
C PHE A 460 -24.10 -5.83 -2.71
N VAL A 461 -23.28 -6.88 -2.87
CA VAL A 461 -21.84 -6.69 -3.15
C VAL A 461 -21.68 -5.94 -4.48
N GLY A 462 -20.82 -4.92 -4.52
CA GLY A 462 -20.60 -4.04 -5.67
C GLY A 462 -21.55 -2.83 -5.73
N MET A 463 -22.62 -2.79 -4.92
CA MET A 463 -23.57 -1.67 -4.90
C MET A 463 -23.16 -0.57 -3.92
N ASP A 464 -23.55 0.68 -4.22
CA ASP A 464 -23.33 1.85 -3.38
C ASP A 464 -23.97 1.70 -1.99
N LYS A 465 -23.21 2.03 -0.94
CA LYS A 465 -23.63 1.95 0.46
C LYS A 465 -24.97 2.63 0.72
N ASP A 466 -25.14 3.86 0.23
CA ASP A 466 -26.27 4.73 0.57
C ASP A 466 -27.57 4.24 -0.12
N TRP A 467 -27.46 3.61 -1.30
CA TRP A 467 -28.56 2.85 -1.91
C TRP A 467 -28.93 1.61 -1.09
N VAL A 468 -27.95 0.82 -0.64
CA VAL A 468 -28.20 -0.43 0.11
C VAL A 468 -28.85 -0.14 1.46
N VAL A 469 -28.43 0.93 2.14
CA VAL A 469 -29.09 1.47 3.33
C VAL A 469 -30.55 1.81 3.03
N THR A 470 -30.82 2.57 1.97
CA THR A 470 -32.19 2.95 1.56
C THR A 470 -33.09 1.73 1.30
N ILE A 471 -32.55 0.69 0.64
CA ILE A 471 -33.28 -0.55 0.33
C ILE A 471 -33.58 -1.34 1.60
N LEU A 472 -32.59 -1.54 2.46
CA LEU A 472 -32.68 -2.48 3.58
C LEU A 472 -33.31 -1.86 4.82
N ASP A 473 -33.15 -0.56 5.09
CA ASP A 473 -33.95 0.14 6.10
C ASP A 473 -35.43 0.10 5.70
N GLY A 474 -35.71 0.23 4.39
CA GLY A 474 -37.01 -0.03 3.79
C GLY A 474 -37.52 -1.48 3.90
N CYS A 475 -36.62 -2.43 4.17
CA CYS A 475 -36.93 -3.82 4.51
C CYS A 475 -37.00 -4.07 6.02
N ASP A 476 -37.14 -3.02 6.84
CA ASP A 476 -37.22 -3.04 8.30
C ASP A 476 -35.87 -3.35 9.00
N PHE A 477 -34.73 -2.93 8.41
CA PHE A 477 -33.39 -3.04 9.01
C PHE A 477 -32.86 -1.72 9.62
N TYR A 478 -31.80 -1.83 10.44
CA TYR A 478 -30.97 -0.72 10.92
C TYR A 478 -29.61 -0.73 10.20
N THR A 479 -29.64 -0.57 8.88
CA THR A 479 -28.56 -0.97 7.97
C THR A 479 -27.27 -0.20 8.19
N MET A 480 -27.33 1.09 8.56
CA MET A 480 -26.14 1.88 8.88
C MET A 480 -25.34 1.30 10.07
N VAL A 481 -26.03 0.90 11.15
CA VAL A 481 -25.38 0.29 12.33
C VAL A 481 -24.86 -1.11 11.97
N GLY A 482 -25.68 -1.91 11.28
CA GLY A 482 -25.29 -3.26 10.91
C GLY A 482 -24.13 -3.32 9.91
N ILE A 483 -24.07 -2.44 8.90
CA ILE A 483 -22.91 -2.31 8.01
C ILE A 483 -21.65 -2.00 8.82
N GLN A 484 -21.73 -1.10 9.81
CA GLN A 484 -20.60 -0.83 10.69
C GLN A 484 -20.21 -2.08 11.51
N ASN A 485 -21.18 -2.82 12.07
CA ASN A 485 -20.91 -4.05 12.81
C ASN A 485 -20.25 -5.15 11.93
N LEU A 486 -20.56 -5.21 10.63
CA LEU A 486 -19.91 -6.13 9.67
C LEU A 486 -18.48 -5.70 9.32
N ILE A 487 -18.22 -4.39 9.18
CA ILE A 487 -16.88 -3.83 9.02
C ILE A 487 -16.06 -4.07 10.30
N ASP A 488 -16.66 -3.85 11.47
CA ASP A 488 -16.10 -4.11 12.80
C ASP A 488 -15.74 -5.60 13.04
N ARG A 489 -16.17 -6.53 12.19
CA ARG A 489 -15.81 -7.96 12.20
C ARG A 489 -14.88 -8.39 11.05
N CYS A 490 -14.44 -7.44 10.23
CA CYS A 490 -13.73 -7.68 8.97
C CYS A 490 -14.46 -8.65 8.02
N LEU A 491 -15.80 -8.59 8.00
CA LEU A 491 -16.68 -9.34 7.08
C LEU A 491 -17.05 -8.54 5.82
N LEU A 492 -16.98 -7.22 5.92
CA LEU A 492 -17.35 -6.26 4.89
C LEU A 492 -16.31 -5.12 4.87
N THR A 493 -16.09 -4.54 3.70
CA THR A 493 -15.32 -3.30 3.50
C THR A 493 -16.11 -2.38 2.58
N ILE A 494 -15.80 -1.07 2.62
CA ILE A 494 -16.32 -0.09 1.67
C ILE A 494 -15.11 0.37 0.84
N ASP A 495 -15.27 0.48 -0.48
CA ASP A 495 -14.23 1.02 -1.36
C ASP A 495 -14.28 2.55 -1.48
N GLU A 496 -13.30 3.14 -2.17
CA GLU A 496 -13.20 4.58 -2.42
C GLU A 496 -14.40 5.14 -3.21
N CYS A 497 -15.08 4.28 -3.98
CA CYS A 497 -16.32 4.59 -4.69
C CYS A 497 -17.58 4.43 -3.83
N LYS A 498 -17.46 4.28 -2.50
CA LYS A 498 -18.53 3.98 -1.53
C LYS A 498 -19.26 2.64 -1.74
N LYS A 499 -18.76 1.72 -2.56
CA LYS A 499 -19.42 0.44 -2.85
C LYS A 499 -19.13 -0.59 -1.77
N LEU A 500 -20.08 -1.49 -1.54
CA LEU A 500 -19.95 -2.59 -0.57
C LEU A 500 -19.12 -3.73 -1.14
N VAL A 501 -17.90 -3.92 -0.62
CA VAL A 501 -16.96 -4.96 -1.07
C VAL A 501 -16.84 -6.06 -0.01
N MET A 502 -17.09 -7.31 -0.40
CA MET A 502 -16.78 -8.49 0.40
C MET A 502 -15.64 -9.29 -0.24
N HIS A 503 -14.80 -9.90 0.60
CA HIS A 503 -13.85 -10.91 0.12
C HIS A 503 -14.61 -12.09 -0.51
N GLN A 504 -14.19 -12.59 -1.68
CA GLN A 504 -14.94 -13.63 -2.42
C GLN A 504 -15.32 -14.84 -1.53
N LEU A 505 -14.37 -15.44 -0.81
CA LEU A 505 -14.62 -16.54 0.12
C LEU A 505 -15.61 -16.20 1.28
N VAL A 506 -15.74 -14.93 1.68
CA VAL A 506 -16.74 -14.47 2.66
C VAL A 506 -18.11 -14.32 2.01
N GLN A 507 -18.17 -13.87 0.76
CA GLN A 507 -19.43 -13.86 -0.01
C GLN A 507 -19.93 -15.30 -0.25
N GLU A 508 -19.04 -16.22 -0.65
CA GLU A 508 -19.37 -17.64 -0.82
C GLU A 508 -19.74 -18.33 0.50
N MET A 509 -19.16 -17.91 1.64
CA MET A 509 -19.64 -18.33 2.97
C MET A 509 -21.11 -17.95 3.19
N GLY A 510 -21.51 -16.72 2.88
CA GLY A 510 -22.91 -16.29 2.97
C GLY A 510 -23.84 -17.11 2.07
N LYS A 511 -23.44 -17.36 0.82
CA LYS A 511 -24.19 -18.18 -0.14
C LYS A 511 -24.31 -19.64 0.32
N GLU A 512 -23.26 -20.23 0.89
CA GLU A 512 -23.28 -21.59 1.43
C GLU A 512 -24.12 -21.70 2.71
N ILE A 513 -24.13 -20.70 3.59
CA ILE A 513 -25.03 -20.65 4.76
C ILE A 513 -26.50 -20.70 4.30
N VAL A 514 -26.88 -19.91 3.28
CA VAL A 514 -28.22 -19.95 2.66
C VAL A 514 -28.48 -21.32 2.03
N ARG A 515 -27.49 -21.93 1.36
CA ARG A 515 -27.62 -23.27 0.76
C ARG A 515 -27.81 -24.38 1.81
N GLN A 516 -27.32 -24.18 3.04
CA GLN A 516 -27.47 -25.11 4.17
C GLN A 516 -28.83 -25.02 4.87
N GLU A 517 -29.63 -23.97 4.64
CA GLU A 517 -31.01 -23.88 5.17
C GLU A 517 -31.91 -25.02 4.67
N SER A 518 -31.69 -25.47 3.43
CA SER A 518 -32.46 -26.55 2.80
C SER A 518 -31.75 -27.10 1.55
N PRO A 519 -31.72 -28.43 1.33
CA PRO A 519 -31.26 -28.99 0.06
C PRO A 519 -32.16 -28.53 -1.10
N GLU A 520 -33.49 -28.51 -0.88
CA GLU A 520 -34.52 -28.03 -1.81
C GLU A 520 -34.44 -26.49 -1.96
N PRO A 521 -34.15 -25.93 -3.15
CA PRO A 521 -34.00 -24.48 -3.32
C PRO A 521 -35.26 -23.68 -2.95
N ARG A 522 -36.43 -24.18 -3.33
CA ARG A 522 -37.75 -23.58 -3.04
C ARG A 522 -38.05 -23.40 -1.53
N GLU A 523 -37.32 -24.08 -0.66
CA GLU A 523 -37.48 -24.06 0.79
C GLU A 523 -36.40 -23.20 1.51
N ARG A 524 -35.56 -22.46 0.76
CA ARG A 524 -34.57 -21.50 1.28
C ARG A 524 -35.13 -20.07 1.34
N SER A 525 -34.50 -19.22 2.15
CA SER A 525 -34.82 -17.81 2.34
C SER A 525 -34.43 -16.93 1.14
N ARG A 526 -33.30 -17.25 0.49
CA ARG A 526 -32.68 -16.42 -0.55
C ARG A 526 -32.27 -17.27 -1.74
N LEU A 527 -32.62 -16.83 -2.96
CA LEU A 527 -32.26 -17.49 -4.20
C LEU A 527 -31.27 -16.61 -4.99
N CYS A 528 -29.99 -16.78 -4.69
CA CYS A 528 -28.88 -16.06 -5.31
C CYS A 528 -28.19 -16.81 -6.47
N ASN A 529 -28.54 -18.07 -6.72
CA ASN A 529 -28.02 -18.84 -7.84
C ASN A 529 -29.04 -18.84 -9.00
N HIS A 530 -28.67 -18.26 -10.14
CA HIS A 530 -29.60 -18.08 -11.27
C HIS A 530 -30.20 -19.39 -11.81
N LYS A 531 -29.50 -20.53 -11.69
CA LYS A 531 -30.05 -21.84 -12.11
C LYS A 531 -31.15 -22.30 -11.14
N ASP A 532 -30.91 -22.19 -9.84
CA ASP A 532 -31.90 -22.54 -8.81
C ASP A 532 -33.11 -21.60 -8.89
N SER A 533 -32.88 -20.28 -9.08
CA SER A 533 -33.93 -19.29 -9.34
C SER A 533 -34.75 -19.63 -10.58
N LEU A 534 -34.09 -19.98 -11.70
CA LEU A 534 -34.78 -20.34 -12.93
C LEU A 534 -35.65 -21.59 -12.74
N ASN A 535 -35.10 -22.66 -12.14
CA ASN A 535 -35.84 -23.89 -11.88
C ASN A 535 -37.13 -23.63 -11.08
N VAL A 536 -37.02 -22.93 -9.94
CA VAL A 536 -38.16 -22.61 -9.05
C VAL A 536 -39.22 -21.78 -9.77
N LEU A 537 -38.81 -20.89 -10.69
CA LEU A 537 -39.74 -20.08 -11.49
C LEU A 537 -40.33 -20.84 -12.69
N THR A 538 -39.61 -21.79 -13.31
CA THR A 538 -40.15 -22.60 -14.43
C THR A 538 -41.09 -23.71 -13.97
N GLU A 539 -40.96 -24.18 -12.73
CA GLU A 539 -41.81 -25.23 -12.16
C GLU A 539 -43.02 -24.67 -11.39
N ASN A 540 -43.15 -23.34 -11.29
CA ASN A 540 -44.11 -22.65 -10.40
C ASN A 540 -44.04 -23.13 -8.92
N THR A 541 -42.86 -23.58 -8.46
CA THR A 541 -42.66 -24.21 -7.13
C THR A 541 -42.33 -23.23 -6.00
N GLY A 542 -42.40 -21.92 -6.25
CA GLY A 542 -42.14 -20.86 -5.26
C GLY A 542 -42.94 -21.00 -3.96
N THR A 543 -42.34 -20.60 -2.83
CA THR A 543 -42.93 -20.75 -1.49
C THR A 543 -42.87 -19.46 -0.68
N ARG A 544 -43.67 -19.42 0.40
CA ARG A 544 -43.71 -18.32 1.37
C ARG A 544 -42.42 -18.12 2.19
N LYS A 545 -41.37 -18.94 2.00
CA LYS A 545 -40.08 -18.75 2.67
C LYS A 545 -39.16 -17.80 1.93
N ILE A 546 -39.33 -17.64 0.61
CA ILE A 546 -38.43 -16.85 -0.22
C ILE A 546 -38.65 -15.36 0.08
N GLU A 547 -37.60 -14.72 0.59
CA GLU A 547 -37.53 -13.29 0.94
C GLU A 547 -36.74 -12.49 -0.10
N GLY A 548 -35.82 -13.13 -0.84
CA GLY A 548 -35.09 -12.53 -1.96
C GLY A 548 -34.78 -13.49 -3.11
N LEU A 549 -34.84 -13.01 -4.36
CA LEU A 549 -34.56 -13.79 -5.58
C LEU A 549 -33.81 -12.95 -6.63
N THR A 550 -32.79 -13.51 -7.27
CA THR A 550 -32.15 -12.95 -8.48
C THR A 550 -32.07 -13.95 -9.63
N LEU A 551 -32.41 -13.50 -10.85
CA LEU A 551 -32.26 -14.24 -12.10
C LEU A 551 -31.72 -13.32 -13.21
N ASP A 552 -30.54 -13.64 -13.73
CA ASP A 552 -29.99 -13.00 -14.93
C ASP A 552 -29.93 -13.98 -16.11
N MET A 553 -30.68 -13.65 -17.18
CA MET A 553 -30.82 -14.48 -18.37
C MET A 553 -29.63 -14.40 -19.34
N ASN A 554 -28.65 -13.53 -19.10
CA ASN A 554 -27.41 -13.44 -19.86
C ASN A 554 -26.27 -14.19 -19.15
N LEU A 555 -26.15 -14.08 -17.83
CA LEU A 555 -25.24 -14.90 -17.01
C LEU A 555 -25.60 -16.39 -17.14
N PHE A 556 -26.88 -16.76 -17.05
CA PHE A 556 -27.34 -18.14 -17.28
C PHE A 556 -26.98 -18.70 -18.68
N LYS A 557 -26.87 -17.84 -19.71
CA LYS A 557 -26.41 -18.26 -21.04
C LYS A 557 -24.88 -18.43 -21.09
N LYS A 558 -24.11 -17.55 -20.45
CA LYS A 558 -22.65 -17.68 -20.31
C LYS A 558 -22.30 -18.99 -19.60
N ASP A 559 -22.95 -19.30 -18.49
CA ASP A 559 -22.80 -20.55 -17.72
C ASP A 559 -23.07 -21.84 -18.52
N LYS A 560 -23.84 -21.76 -19.61
CA LYS A 560 -24.04 -22.88 -20.55
C LYS A 560 -22.89 -23.01 -21.55
N HIS A 561 -22.40 -21.89 -22.08
CA HIS A 561 -21.32 -21.90 -23.08
C HIS A 561 -19.94 -22.23 -22.48
N ASP A 562 -19.65 -21.78 -21.26
CA ASP A 562 -18.41 -22.14 -20.54
C ASP A 562 -18.32 -23.65 -20.24
N ARG A 563 -19.45 -24.37 -20.26
CA ARG A 563 -19.48 -25.85 -20.14
C ARG A 563 -19.26 -26.59 -21.45
N THR A 564 -19.43 -25.93 -22.60
CA THR A 564 -19.25 -26.56 -23.92
C THR A 564 -17.91 -26.22 -24.58
N ASN A 565 -17.33 -25.05 -24.27
CA ASN A 565 -16.11 -24.56 -24.90
C ASN A 565 -14.92 -24.54 -23.92
N PHE A 566 -14.43 -25.71 -23.51
CA PHE A 566 -13.16 -25.82 -22.77
C PHE A 566 -11.96 -25.71 -23.73
N GLY A 567 -11.66 -24.48 -24.16
CA GLY A 567 -10.50 -24.15 -24.98
C GLY A 567 -10.49 -22.68 -25.42
N VAL A 568 -9.32 -22.03 -25.32
CA VAL A 568 -9.05 -20.58 -25.49
C VAL A 568 -9.35 -19.72 -24.25
N ASN A 569 -8.27 -19.18 -23.67
CA ASN A 569 -8.33 -18.19 -22.59
C ASN A 569 -8.99 -16.88 -23.04
N ARG A 570 -9.81 -16.30 -22.16
CA ARG A 570 -10.10 -14.86 -22.14
C ARG A 570 -9.88 -14.35 -20.71
N LYS A 571 -9.14 -13.24 -20.58
CA LYS A 571 -8.89 -12.58 -19.31
C LYS A 571 -10.24 -12.25 -18.63
N ARG A 572 -10.36 -12.57 -17.34
CA ARG A 572 -11.50 -12.16 -16.51
C ARG A 572 -11.31 -10.71 -16.04
N HIS A 573 -11.50 -9.75 -16.94
CA HIS A 573 -11.83 -8.39 -16.51
C HIS A 573 -13.29 -8.39 -16.03
N TYR A 574 -13.51 -7.86 -14.83
CA TYR A 574 -14.85 -7.49 -14.38
C TYR A 574 -15.17 -6.12 -14.98
N ASP A 575 -15.57 -6.11 -16.26
CA ASP A 575 -16.20 -4.96 -16.90
C ASP A 575 -17.64 -4.81 -16.37
N GLU A 576 -17.75 -4.46 -15.08
CA GLU A 576 -19.01 -4.17 -14.41
C GLU A 576 -19.40 -2.72 -14.72
N PHE A 577 -20.57 -2.53 -15.33
CA PHE A 577 -21.01 -1.25 -15.89
C PHE A 577 -21.41 -0.23 -14.80
N LEU A 578 -20.42 0.37 -14.14
CA LEU A 578 -20.61 1.42 -13.14
C LEU A 578 -19.73 2.65 -13.44
N ASP A 579 -20.30 3.61 -14.18
CA ASP A 579 -19.74 4.97 -14.32
C ASP A 579 -19.51 5.61 -12.95
N THR A 580 -18.26 5.79 -12.57
CA THR A 580 -17.79 6.94 -11.79
C THR A 580 -16.99 7.88 -12.71
N PRO A 581 -16.97 9.20 -12.46
CA PRO A 581 -16.15 10.13 -13.24
C PRO A 581 -14.65 10.02 -12.89
N PHE A 582 -13.83 10.71 -13.70
CA PHE A 582 -12.37 10.88 -13.64
C PHE A 582 -11.48 9.80 -14.29
N LEU A 583 -10.38 10.30 -14.88
CA LEU A 583 -9.31 9.65 -15.66
C LEU A 583 -9.71 9.03 -17.03
N THR A 584 -8.71 8.90 -17.92
CA THR A 584 -8.86 9.30 -19.33
C THR A 584 -8.63 8.21 -20.40
N ASN A 585 -9.26 8.44 -21.55
CA ASN A 585 -8.94 8.02 -22.92
C ASN A 585 -8.17 6.70 -23.22
N THR A 586 -8.87 5.78 -23.90
CA THR A 586 -8.34 5.15 -25.13
C THR A 586 -9.36 5.23 -26.27
N SER A 587 -9.39 6.36 -26.99
CA SER A 587 -10.35 6.58 -28.08
C SER A 587 -9.84 6.10 -29.44
N ASN A 588 -10.08 4.83 -29.83
CA ASN A 588 -10.25 4.43 -31.25
C ASN A 588 -10.72 2.98 -31.45
N SER A 589 -12.02 2.73 -31.35
CA SER A 589 -12.64 1.45 -31.82
C SER A 589 -14.14 1.56 -32.18
N PHE A 590 -14.91 2.37 -31.44
CA PHE A 590 -16.38 2.35 -31.50
C PHE A 590 -17.06 2.93 -32.76
N LYS A 591 -16.31 3.39 -33.78
CA LYS A 591 -16.89 4.01 -35.01
C LYS A 591 -17.44 3.03 -36.06
N ARG A 592 -17.56 1.72 -35.79
CA ARG A 592 -17.97 0.72 -36.81
C ARG A 592 -19.06 -0.31 -36.43
N LEU A 593 -19.68 -0.24 -35.26
CA LEU A 593 -20.66 -1.25 -34.79
C LEU A 593 -22.06 -0.74 -34.44
N CYS A 594 -22.40 0.53 -34.71
CA CYS A 594 -23.69 1.13 -34.34
C CYS A 594 -24.57 1.61 -35.52
N PHE A 595 -24.14 1.41 -36.78
CA PHE A 595 -24.95 1.72 -37.97
C PHE A 595 -25.31 0.45 -38.75
N GLY A 596 -26.34 -0.27 -38.27
CA GLY A 596 -26.97 -1.32 -39.06
C GLY A 596 -27.57 -2.50 -38.30
N MET A 597 -28.66 -2.31 -37.54
CA MET A 597 -29.73 -3.32 -37.37
C MET A 597 -31.00 -2.82 -36.62
N PHE A 598 -31.52 -1.62 -36.94
CA PHE A 598 -32.87 -1.23 -36.51
C PHE A 598 -33.69 -0.60 -37.64
N SER A 599 -34.22 -1.45 -38.52
CA SER A 599 -35.30 -1.12 -39.46
C SER A 599 -36.41 -2.17 -39.32
N SER A 600 -37.29 -1.98 -38.34
CA SER A 600 -38.45 -2.85 -38.13
C SER A 600 -39.57 -2.45 -39.08
N LYS A 601 -39.53 -2.91 -40.33
CA LYS A 601 -40.72 -3.02 -41.18
C LYS A 601 -41.34 -4.41 -40.99
N ASN A 602 -42.66 -4.46 -40.86
CA ASN A 602 -43.40 -5.71 -40.73
C ASN A 602 -43.38 -6.48 -42.07
N VAL A 603 -42.59 -7.55 -42.14
CA VAL A 603 -42.78 -8.68 -43.06
C VAL A 603 -42.45 -9.95 -42.28
N GLY A 604 -43.32 -10.94 -42.31
CA GLY A 604 -43.12 -12.21 -41.62
C GLY A 604 -42.81 -13.35 -42.59
N THR A 605 -41.67 -14.02 -42.39
CA THR A 605 -41.45 -15.44 -42.67
C THR A 605 -40.29 -15.95 -41.81
N ALA A 606 -40.24 -17.26 -41.57
CA ALA A 606 -39.41 -17.86 -40.52
C ALA A 606 -37.89 -17.79 -40.77
N LEU A 607 -37.12 -17.51 -39.71
CA LEU A 607 -35.69 -17.78 -39.64
C LEU A 607 -35.28 -18.19 -38.21
N GLY A 608 -34.81 -19.43 -38.03
CA GLY A 608 -33.99 -19.90 -36.90
C GLY A 608 -34.57 -19.71 -35.47
N ASN A 609 -35.24 -20.73 -34.93
CA ASN A 609 -35.66 -20.73 -33.52
C ASN A 609 -34.48 -20.59 -32.54
N SER A 610 -34.45 -19.51 -31.77
CA SER A 610 -33.91 -19.53 -30.41
C SER A 610 -35.07 -19.34 -29.43
N ASN A 611 -35.36 -20.36 -28.64
CA ASN A 611 -36.54 -20.33 -27.76
C ASN A 611 -36.35 -19.28 -26.66
N LYS A 612 -37.06 -18.15 -26.80
CA LYS A 612 -37.07 -17.06 -25.83
C LYS A 612 -37.88 -17.49 -24.60
N LEU A 613 -37.23 -18.25 -23.71
CA LEU A 613 -37.82 -18.79 -22.49
C LEU A 613 -38.53 -17.67 -21.72
N THR A 614 -39.83 -17.85 -21.55
CA THR A 614 -40.76 -16.89 -20.92
C THR A 614 -41.36 -17.58 -19.70
N LEU A 615 -41.40 -16.88 -18.58
CA LEU A 615 -41.88 -17.40 -17.29
C LEU A 615 -43.31 -16.95 -17.02
N GLU A 616 -44.07 -17.72 -16.27
CA GLU A 616 -45.42 -17.35 -15.84
C GLU A 616 -45.38 -16.50 -14.56
N VAL A 617 -46.30 -15.55 -14.43
CA VAL A 617 -46.41 -14.74 -13.19
C VAL A 617 -46.79 -15.61 -11.98
N ASP A 618 -47.51 -16.71 -12.20
CA ASP A 618 -48.04 -17.56 -11.15
C ASP A 618 -46.95 -18.21 -10.28
N ALA A 619 -45.72 -18.31 -10.78
CA ALA A 619 -44.53 -18.66 -10.00
C ALA A 619 -44.35 -17.81 -8.74
N PHE A 620 -44.67 -16.51 -8.82
CA PHE A 620 -44.52 -15.54 -7.73
C PHE A 620 -45.73 -15.52 -6.78
N ALA A 621 -46.88 -16.07 -7.20
CA ALA A 621 -48.16 -15.97 -6.48
C ALA A 621 -48.09 -16.46 -5.01
N ARG A 622 -47.21 -17.43 -4.74
CA ARG A 622 -47.01 -18.07 -3.43
C ARG A 622 -45.85 -17.48 -2.62
N MET A 623 -45.06 -16.59 -3.21
CA MET A 623 -43.87 -15.97 -2.59
C MET A 623 -44.24 -14.75 -1.72
N HIS A 624 -45.20 -14.90 -0.81
CA HIS A 624 -45.80 -13.78 -0.06
C HIS A 624 -44.81 -12.97 0.82
N LYS A 625 -43.62 -13.52 1.08
CA LYS A 625 -42.53 -12.88 1.86
C LYS A 625 -41.50 -12.13 1.01
N LEU A 626 -41.58 -12.19 -0.32
CA LEU A 626 -40.56 -11.62 -1.21
C LEU A 626 -40.45 -10.11 -1.04
N LYS A 627 -39.34 -9.64 -0.46
CA LYS A 627 -38.99 -8.21 -0.30
C LYS A 627 -38.04 -7.73 -1.41
N LEU A 628 -37.17 -8.62 -1.90
CA LEU A 628 -36.08 -8.31 -2.83
C LEU A 628 -36.21 -9.10 -4.14
N LEU A 629 -36.24 -8.44 -5.31
CA LEU A 629 -36.34 -9.12 -6.59
C LEU A 629 -35.47 -8.47 -7.67
N GLN A 630 -34.61 -9.28 -8.29
CA GLN A 630 -33.79 -8.90 -9.44
C GLN A 630 -34.07 -9.81 -10.66
N LEU A 631 -34.36 -9.21 -11.81
CA LEU A 631 -34.81 -9.89 -13.03
C LEU A 631 -34.15 -9.29 -14.29
N ASN A 632 -32.91 -9.68 -14.58
CA ASN A 632 -32.16 -9.10 -15.69
C ASN A 632 -32.48 -9.80 -17.02
N TYR A 633 -33.08 -9.07 -17.95
CA TYR A 633 -33.48 -9.51 -19.31
C TYR A 633 -34.46 -10.69 -19.31
N VAL A 634 -35.20 -10.88 -18.21
CA VAL A 634 -36.23 -11.91 -18.03
C VAL A 634 -37.50 -11.52 -18.80
N GLN A 635 -38.13 -12.51 -19.44
CA GLN A 635 -39.44 -12.35 -20.09
C GLN A 635 -40.49 -13.03 -19.22
N ILE A 636 -41.58 -12.32 -18.91
CA ILE A 636 -42.67 -12.83 -18.06
C ILE A 636 -44.01 -12.60 -18.77
N SER A 637 -44.88 -13.62 -18.75
CA SER A 637 -46.23 -13.61 -19.31
C SER A 637 -47.27 -13.92 -18.24
N GLY A 638 -48.40 -13.21 -18.27
CA GLY A 638 -49.48 -13.29 -17.28
C GLY A 638 -49.88 -11.91 -16.77
N ASN A 639 -50.80 -11.84 -15.81
CA ASN A 639 -51.17 -10.57 -15.18
C ASN A 639 -50.26 -10.27 -13.97
N LEU A 640 -49.51 -9.17 -14.03
CA LEU A 640 -48.57 -8.75 -12.99
C LEU A 640 -49.24 -8.39 -11.64
N LYS A 641 -50.57 -8.21 -11.57
CA LYS A 641 -51.37 -8.06 -10.34
C LYS A 641 -51.16 -9.16 -9.29
N ILE A 642 -50.67 -10.32 -9.73
CA ILE A 642 -50.39 -11.51 -8.91
C ILE A 642 -49.04 -11.38 -8.15
N PHE A 643 -48.21 -10.37 -8.46
CA PHE A 643 -46.92 -10.17 -7.78
C PHE A 643 -47.06 -9.90 -6.26
N PRO A 644 -46.03 -10.22 -5.46
CA PRO A 644 -46.05 -10.03 -4.01
C PRO A 644 -46.17 -8.56 -3.59
N LYS A 645 -47.29 -8.19 -2.97
CA LYS A 645 -47.57 -6.85 -2.40
C LYS A 645 -46.67 -6.44 -1.22
N GLY A 646 -45.67 -7.24 -0.88
CA GLY A 646 -44.67 -6.95 0.15
C GLY A 646 -43.37 -6.38 -0.39
N LEU A 647 -43.18 -6.41 -1.72
CA LEU A 647 -41.91 -6.11 -2.39
C LEU A 647 -41.42 -4.69 -2.07
N ARG A 648 -40.11 -4.56 -1.79
CA ARG A 648 -39.44 -3.31 -1.39
C ARG A 648 -38.41 -2.84 -2.43
N TRP A 649 -37.68 -3.79 -3.01
CA TRP A 649 -36.75 -3.54 -4.11
C TRP A 649 -37.14 -4.39 -5.31
N LEU A 650 -37.27 -3.73 -6.46
CA LEU A 650 -37.43 -4.36 -7.76
C LEU A 650 -36.38 -3.80 -8.71
N CYS A 651 -35.46 -4.65 -9.14
CA CYS A 651 -34.54 -4.42 -10.25
C CYS A 651 -34.98 -5.31 -11.43
N TRP A 652 -35.34 -4.74 -12.57
CA TRP A 652 -35.82 -5.50 -13.73
C TRP A 652 -35.25 -4.91 -15.02
N HIS A 653 -33.96 -5.15 -15.27
CA HIS A 653 -33.28 -4.68 -16.47
C HIS A 653 -33.91 -5.25 -17.74
N GLY A 654 -34.19 -4.38 -18.72
CA GLY A 654 -34.80 -4.80 -19.98
C GLY A 654 -36.25 -5.25 -19.84
N PHE A 655 -37.05 -4.54 -19.03
CA PHE A 655 -38.48 -4.80 -18.82
C PHE A 655 -39.23 -4.96 -20.15
N PRO A 656 -40.02 -6.04 -20.34
CA PRO A 656 -40.54 -6.42 -21.66
C PRO A 656 -41.66 -5.54 -22.20
N PHE A 657 -42.35 -4.77 -21.35
CA PHE A 657 -43.52 -3.98 -21.75
C PHE A 657 -43.16 -2.51 -22.00
N LYS A 658 -43.90 -1.86 -22.92
CA LYS A 658 -43.78 -0.41 -23.20
C LYS A 658 -44.37 0.47 -22.09
N PHE A 659 -45.22 -0.11 -21.25
CA PHE A 659 -45.97 0.55 -20.19
C PHE A 659 -46.03 -0.41 -19.00
N ILE A 660 -46.03 0.12 -17.77
CA ILE A 660 -46.29 -0.70 -16.58
C ILE A 660 -47.82 -0.80 -16.38
N PRO A 661 -48.39 -2.01 -16.20
CA PRO A 661 -49.81 -2.17 -15.92
C PRO A 661 -50.26 -1.48 -14.62
N TYR A 662 -51.42 -0.83 -14.64
CA TYR A 662 -52.00 -0.12 -13.49
C TYR A 662 -52.24 -1.03 -12.27
N ASP A 663 -52.56 -2.30 -12.50
CA ASP A 663 -52.82 -3.29 -11.44
C ASP A 663 -51.56 -3.97 -10.89
N PHE A 664 -50.36 -3.62 -11.38
CA PHE A 664 -49.09 -4.07 -10.80
C PHE A 664 -48.87 -3.47 -9.39
N PRO A 665 -48.63 -4.28 -8.34
CA PRO A 665 -48.48 -3.77 -6.99
C PRO A 665 -47.09 -3.12 -6.79
N LEU A 666 -47.08 -1.79 -6.77
CA LEU A 666 -45.90 -0.93 -6.60
C LEU A 666 -45.94 -0.16 -5.26
N GLU A 667 -47.07 -0.20 -4.55
CA GLU A 667 -47.39 0.67 -3.41
C GLU A 667 -46.39 0.54 -2.23
N SER A 668 -45.76 -0.62 -2.09
CA SER A 668 -44.75 -0.91 -1.06
C SER A 668 -43.31 -0.76 -1.52
N LEU A 669 -43.06 -0.49 -2.81
CA LEU A 669 -41.71 -0.36 -3.34
C LEU A 669 -41.04 0.92 -2.88
N ILE A 670 -39.76 0.79 -2.57
CA ILE A 670 -38.88 1.84 -2.06
C ILE A 670 -37.79 2.14 -3.10
N VAL A 671 -37.35 1.12 -3.84
CA VAL A 671 -36.46 1.26 -4.99
C VAL A 671 -37.02 0.50 -6.19
N LEU A 672 -37.18 1.20 -7.31
CA LEU A 672 -37.59 0.67 -8.61
C LEU A 672 -36.51 0.99 -9.65
N ASP A 673 -35.73 -0.03 -10.04
CA ASP A 673 -34.82 0.01 -11.18
C ASP A 673 -35.47 -0.76 -12.34
N MET A 674 -35.73 -0.03 -13.42
CA MET A 674 -36.30 -0.50 -14.68
C MET A 674 -35.40 -0.08 -15.85
N SER A 675 -34.08 -0.01 -15.63
CA SER A 675 -33.11 0.42 -16.63
C SER A 675 -33.01 -0.53 -17.85
N HIS A 676 -32.41 -0.06 -18.95
CA HIS A 676 -32.30 -0.73 -20.25
C HIS A 676 -33.64 -1.15 -20.90
N SER A 677 -34.75 -0.56 -20.46
CA SER A 677 -36.11 -0.97 -20.86
C SER A 677 -36.66 -0.24 -22.09
N SER A 678 -37.64 -0.86 -22.75
CA SER A 678 -38.37 -0.24 -23.88
C SER A 678 -39.59 0.60 -23.43
N LEU A 679 -39.54 1.13 -22.20
CA LEU A 679 -40.62 1.92 -21.59
C LEU A 679 -40.86 3.24 -22.35
N GLN A 680 -42.13 3.64 -22.39
CA GLN A 680 -42.62 4.87 -23.03
C GLN A 680 -43.36 5.77 -22.03
N LYS A 681 -44.05 5.18 -21.04
CA LYS A 681 -44.70 5.87 -19.91
C LYS A 681 -44.77 4.89 -18.72
N ILE A 682 -44.60 5.42 -17.50
CA ILE A 682 -44.31 4.59 -16.31
C ILE A 682 -45.57 4.26 -15.50
N TRP A 683 -46.52 5.19 -15.37
CA TRP A 683 -47.83 4.95 -14.73
C TRP A 683 -48.96 5.74 -15.40
N GLU A 684 -50.18 5.23 -15.27
CA GLU A 684 -51.43 5.88 -15.68
C GLU A 684 -52.44 5.86 -14.52
N GLY A 685 -53.31 6.86 -14.41
CA GLY A 685 -54.27 6.97 -13.30
C GLY A 685 -53.70 7.47 -11.97
N ASP A 686 -54.51 7.43 -10.92
CA ASP A 686 -54.26 8.14 -9.65
C ASP A 686 -53.50 7.35 -8.58
N LYS A 687 -52.72 6.34 -8.99
CA LYS A 687 -52.00 5.46 -8.07
C LYS A 687 -50.84 6.19 -7.38
N LEU A 688 -50.94 6.39 -6.06
CA LEU A 688 -50.00 7.19 -5.26
C LEU A 688 -48.97 6.29 -4.54
N LEU A 689 -47.71 6.37 -4.97
CA LEU A 689 -46.59 5.52 -4.54
C LEU A 689 -45.76 6.19 -3.44
N LYS A 690 -46.36 6.40 -2.25
CA LYS A 690 -45.74 7.10 -1.11
C LYS A 690 -44.44 6.45 -0.59
N SER A 691 -44.23 5.17 -0.87
CA SER A 691 -43.07 4.42 -0.37
C SER A 691 -41.80 4.65 -1.21
N LEU A 692 -41.94 5.11 -2.46
CA LEU A 692 -40.86 5.09 -3.44
C LEU A 692 -39.85 6.22 -3.22
N LYS A 693 -38.59 5.86 -2.93
CA LYS A 693 -37.45 6.75 -2.71
C LYS A 693 -36.48 6.81 -3.88
N ILE A 694 -36.25 5.70 -4.58
CA ILE A 694 -35.32 5.65 -5.73
C ILE A 694 -36.04 5.14 -6.97
N LEU A 695 -35.90 5.88 -8.08
CA LEU A 695 -36.40 5.49 -9.40
C LEU A 695 -35.26 5.59 -10.43
N ASP A 696 -34.80 4.44 -10.92
CA ASP A 696 -33.84 4.34 -12.02
C ASP A 696 -34.52 3.82 -13.29
N LEU A 697 -34.43 4.61 -14.34
CA LEU A 697 -34.95 4.32 -15.68
C LEU A 697 -33.86 4.50 -16.76
N SER A 698 -32.59 4.45 -16.37
CA SER A 698 -31.42 4.61 -17.25
C SER A 698 -31.51 3.76 -18.52
N HIS A 699 -30.97 4.27 -19.62
CA HIS A 699 -30.99 3.64 -20.94
C HIS A 699 -32.40 3.34 -21.50
N SER A 700 -33.48 3.90 -20.92
CA SER A 700 -34.85 3.75 -21.44
C SER A 700 -35.09 4.63 -22.69
N HIS A 701 -34.63 4.15 -23.84
CA HIS A 701 -34.51 4.94 -25.08
C HIS A 701 -35.82 5.50 -25.67
N CYS A 702 -37.02 5.19 -25.16
CA CYS A 702 -38.29 5.72 -25.66
C CYS A 702 -39.13 6.46 -24.60
N LEU A 703 -38.54 6.76 -23.44
CA LEU A 703 -39.24 7.27 -22.26
C LEU A 703 -39.79 8.69 -22.44
N LYS A 704 -41.04 8.89 -22.01
CA LYS A 704 -41.56 10.19 -21.57
C LYS A 704 -41.64 10.23 -20.05
N THR A 705 -41.37 11.38 -19.46
CA THR A 705 -41.46 11.58 -18.01
C THR A 705 -42.92 11.50 -17.52
N PRO A 706 -43.14 11.03 -16.28
CA PRO A 706 -44.47 10.89 -15.70
C PRO A 706 -44.90 12.18 -14.97
N ASP A 707 -46.14 12.20 -14.50
CA ASP A 707 -46.49 13.08 -13.38
C ASP A 707 -45.87 12.53 -12.08
N PHE A 708 -44.93 13.31 -11.52
CA PHE A 708 -44.23 13.03 -10.27
C PHE A 708 -45.07 13.34 -9.01
N SER A 709 -46.24 13.97 -9.12
CA SER A 709 -47.16 14.15 -7.96
C SER A 709 -47.54 12.83 -7.29
N LYS A 710 -47.42 11.72 -8.05
CA LYS A 710 -47.69 10.35 -7.63
C LYS A 710 -46.54 9.69 -6.85
N VAL A 711 -45.37 10.31 -6.72
CA VAL A 711 -44.17 9.81 -6.02
C VAL A 711 -43.57 10.88 -5.08
N PRO A 712 -44.33 11.41 -4.10
CA PRO A 712 -43.95 12.63 -3.36
C PRO A 712 -42.68 12.52 -2.52
N ASN A 713 -42.30 11.31 -2.09
CA ASN A 713 -41.17 11.05 -1.20
C ASN A 713 -39.90 10.58 -1.96
N LEU A 714 -39.79 10.91 -3.25
CA LEU A 714 -38.69 10.46 -4.10
C LEU A 714 -37.39 11.23 -3.78
N GLU A 715 -36.33 10.50 -3.45
CA GLU A 715 -35.02 10.98 -3.01
C GLU A 715 -33.96 10.94 -4.12
N LYS A 716 -34.03 9.95 -5.03
CA LYS A 716 -33.09 9.81 -6.16
C LYS A 716 -33.83 9.46 -7.46
N LEU A 717 -33.59 10.22 -8.52
CA LEU A 717 -34.21 10.06 -9.83
C LEU A 717 -33.16 10.01 -10.94
N ILE A 718 -33.17 8.95 -11.74
CA ILE A 718 -32.11 8.66 -12.72
C ILE A 718 -32.69 8.31 -14.09
N PHE A 719 -32.31 9.10 -15.10
CA PHE A 719 -32.69 8.94 -16.51
C PHE A 719 -31.48 8.81 -17.45
N LYS A 720 -30.28 8.51 -16.90
CA LYS A 720 -29.02 8.44 -17.65
C LYS A 720 -29.17 7.72 -19.01
N ASN A 721 -28.78 8.34 -20.11
CA ASN A 721 -28.84 7.83 -21.48
C ASN A 721 -30.27 7.48 -21.98
N CYS A 722 -31.30 8.16 -21.47
CA CYS A 722 -32.65 8.16 -22.05
C CYS A 722 -32.67 8.95 -23.37
N ALA A 723 -32.13 8.34 -24.44
CA ALA A 723 -31.79 8.99 -25.71
C ALA A 723 -32.94 9.69 -26.49
N ARG A 724 -34.21 9.54 -26.09
CA ARG A 724 -35.36 10.26 -26.69
C ARG A 724 -36.16 11.09 -25.69
N LEU A 725 -35.64 11.28 -24.47
CA LEU A 725 -36.15 12.28 -23.53
C LEU A 725 -35.89 13.67 -24.13
N VAL A 726 -36.93 14.51 -24.21
CA VAL A 726 -36.86 15.87 -24.79
C VAL A 726 -37.09 16.94 -23.72
N GLU A 727 -37.96 16.64 -22.76
CA GLU A 727 -38.40 17.52 -21.67
C GLU A 727 -38.72 16.69 -20.42
N VAL A 728 -38.67 17.34 -19.25
CA VAL A 728 -39.02 16.73 -17.95
C VAL A 728 -40.30 17.40 -17.44
N HIS A 729 -41.23 16.62 -16.90
CA HIS A 729 -42.52 17.11 -16.44
C HIS A 729 -42.40 18.09 -15.26
N GLU A 730 -43.06 19.24 -15.36
CA GLU A 730 -43.04 20.36 -14.39
C GLU A 730 -43.63 20.04 -13.00
N SER A 731 -44.12 18.82 -12.77
CA SER A 731 -44.46 18.38 -11.42
C SER A 731 -43.23 18.12 -10.55
N ILE A 732 -42.02 18.01 -11.13
CA ILE A 732 -40.80 17.62 -10.40
C ILE A 732 -40.45 18.58 -9.26
N GLY A 733 -40.70 19.90 -9.42
CA GLY A 733 -40.43 20.89 -8.36
C GLY A 733 -41.24 20.73 -7.07
N HIS A 734 -42.24 19.86 -7.05
CA HIS A 734 -43.00 19.52 -5.83
C HIS A 734 -42.37 18.37 -5.03
N LEU A 735 -41.25 17.78 -5.49
CA LEU A 735 -40.54 16.71 -4.79
C LEU A 735 -39.63 17.29 -3.70
N GLU A 736 -40.21 17.62 -2.55
CA GLU A 736 -39.47 18.25 -1.44
C GLU A 736 -38.31 17.37 -0.91
N SER A 737 -38.33 16.06 -1.16
CA SER A 737 -37.30 15.11 -0.71
C SER A 737 -36.22 14.78 -1.76
N LEU A 738 -36.27 15.34 -2.98
CA LEU A 738 -35.37 14.92 -4.06
C LEU A 738 -33.94 15.45 -3.86
N VAL A 739 -33.00 14.55 -3.54
CA VAL A 739 -31.58 14.84 -3.28
C VAL A 739 -30.70 14.72 -4.52
N LEU A 740 -30.96 13.72 -5.36
CA LEU A 740 -30.18 13.45 -6.57
C LEU A 740 -31.06 13.38 -7.81
N PHE A 741 -30.69 14.17 -8.83
CA PHE A 741 -31.31 14.11 -10.15
C PHE A 741 -30.24 13.92 -11.24
N ASN A 742 -30.30 12.80 -11.98
CA ASN A 742 -29.32 12.45 -13.01
C ASN A 742 -29.98 12.32 -14.39
N LEU A 743 -29.49 13.12 -15.34
CA LEU A 743 -29.88 13.22 -16.74
C LEU A 743 -28.69 12.95 -17.68
N LYS A 744 -27.58 12.38 -17.17
CA LYS A 744 -26.33 12.17 -17.94
C LYS A 744 -26.58 11.49 -19.29
N ASP A 745 -25.96 11.94 -20.36
CA ASP A 745 -26.11 11.44 -21.74
C ASP A 745 -27.55 11.52 -22.32
N CYS A 746 -28.49 12.30 -21.75
CA CYS A 746 -29.80 12.60 -22.36
C CYS A 746 -29.68 13.56 -23.56
N LYS A 747 -29.01 13.10 -24.63
CA LYS A 747 -28.60 13.89 -25.81
C LYS A 747 -29.71 14.58 -26.61
N ASN A 748 -30.99 14.29 -26.37
CA ASN A 748 -32.12 14.99 -27.01
C ASN A 748 -32.92 15.89 -26.05
N LEU A 749 -32.51 15.99 -24.78
CA LEU A 749 -33.10 16.91 -23.81
C LEU A 749 -32.81 18.35 -24.26
N ARG A 750 -33.87 19.14 -24.42
CA ARG A 750 -33.79 20.54 -24.90
C ARG A 750 -33.94 21.57 -23.80
N LYS A 751 -34.77 21.27 -22.79
CA LYS A 751 -35.05 22.19 -21.68
C LYS A 751 -35.17 21.41 -20.37
N LEU A 752 -34.64 22.00 -19.31
CA LEU A 752 -34.96 21.62 -17.94
C LEU A 752 -36.32 22.23 -17.53
N PRO A 753 -37.03 21.63 -16.57
CA PRO A 753 -38.30 22.16 -16.09
C PRO A 753 -38.07 23.41 -15.26
N ARG A 754 -38.88 24.45 -15.44
CA ARG A 754 -38.78 25.72 -14.70
C ARG A 754 -38.97 25.53 -13.20
N SER A 755 -39.81 24.58 -12.84
CA SER A 755 -40.07 24.17 -11.45
C SER A 755 -38.85 23.60 -10.71
N ILE A 756 -37.72 23.31 -11.38
CA ILE A 756 -36.52 22.77 -10.71
C ILE A 756 -35.99 23.71 -9.60
N CYS A 757 -36.24 25.03 -9.71
CA CYS A 757 -35.88 26.01 -8.68
C CYS A 757 -36.72 25.93 -7.39
N MET A 758 -37.77 25.10 -7.36
CA MET A 758 -38.60 24.86 -6.18
C MET A 758 -38.12 23.68 -5.31
N LEU A 759 -37.10 22.94 -5.77
CA LEU A 759 -36.53 21.80 -5.05
C LEU A 759 -35.70 22.27 -3.84
N LYS A 760 -36.16 21.91 -2.64
CA LYS A 760 -35.59 22.35 -1.36
C LYS A 760 -34.42 21.51 -0.84
N SER A 761 -34.20 20.34 -1.42
CA SER A 761 -33.24 19.34 -0.93
C SER A 761 -32.35 18.76 -2.03
N LEU A 762 -32.37 19.33 -3.24
CA LEU A 762 -31.56 18.86 -4.35
C LEU A 762 -30.10 19.23 -4.10
N GLU A 763 -29.28 18.25 -3.71
CA GLU A 763 -27.84 18.39 -3.48
C GLU A 763 -27.05 18.17 -4.77
N THR A 764 -27.44 17.18 -5.60
CA THR A 764 -26.68 16.76 -6.78
C THR A 764 -27.51 16.77 -8.06
N LEU A 765 -27.06 17.53 -9.05
CA LEU A 765 -27.59 17.55 -10.42
C LEU A 765 -26.50 17.14 -11.43
N ASP A 766 -26.78 16.12 -12.23
CA ASP A 766 -25.90 15.70 -13.33
C ASP A 766 -26.64 15.80 -14.66
N ILE A 767 -26.22 16.75 -15.51
CA ILE A 767 -26.74 16.98 -16.87
C ILE A 767 -25.69 16.64 -17.94
N SER A 768 -24.55 16.08 -17.56
CA SER A 768 -23.38 15.85 -18.41
C SER A 768 -23.74 15.16 -19.73
N GLY A 769 -23.27 15.66 -20.87
CA GLY A 769 -23.55 15.08 -22.19
C GLY A 769 -24.95 15.34 -22.74
N CYS A 770 -25.77 16.20 -22.13
CA CYS A 770 -27.00 16.73 -22.71
C CYS A 770 -26.71 17.74 -23.84
N SER A 771 -26.13 17.25 -24.95
CA SER A 771 -25.55 18.07 -26.03
C SER A 771 -26.53 18.96 -26.82
N ASN A 772 -27.84 18.84 -26.59
CA ASN A 772 -28.89 19.65 -27.24
C ASN A 772 -29.68 20.52 -26.24
N LEU A 773 -29.19 20.67 -24.99
CA LEU A 773 -29.82 21.52 -23.98
C LEU A 773 -29.68 22.99 -24.40
N GLU A 774 -30.80 23.69 -24.57
CA GLU A 774 -30.87 25.02 -25.19
C GLU A 774 -30.61 26.15 -24.17
N GLU A 775 -31.11 26.02 -22.94
CA GLU A 775 -31.05 27.04 -21.88
C GLU A 775 -31.13 26.39 -20.48
N LEU A 776 -30.54 27.04 -19.48
CA LEU A 776 -30.79 26.72 -18.06
C LEU A 776 -32.04 27.49 -17.57
N PRO A 777 -32.80 26.95 -16.60
CA PRO A 777 -34.04 27.57 -16.15
C PRO A 777 -33.77 28.81 -15.27
N THR A 778 -34.57 29.86 -15.45
CA THR A 778 -34.53 31.09 -14.65
C THR A 778 -34.79 30.78 -13.17
N GLY A 779 -33.91 31.25 -12.27
CA GLY A 779 -33.98 30.93 -10.83
C GLY A 779 -33.16 29.70 -10.42
N MET A 780 -32.33 29.13 -11.30
CA MET A 780 -31.37 28.09 -10.91
C MET A 780 -30.34 28.60 -9.88
N ASP A 781 -30.08 29.90 -9.89
CA ASP A 781 -29.29 30.66 -8.91
C ASP A 781 -29.89 30.67 -7.49
N THR A 782 -31.20 30.43 -7.33
CA THR A 782 -31.88 30.44 -6.02
C THR A 782 -31.97 29.06 -5.35
N ILE A 783 -31.30 28.03 -5.90
CA ILE A 783 -31.33 26.66 -5.34
C ILE A 783 -30.26 26.52 -4.25
N GLU A 784 -30.57 27.01 -3.05
CA GLU A 784 -29.65 27.03 -1.89
C GLU A 784 -29.15 25.63 -1.46
N SER A 785 -29.83 24.55 -1.84
CA SER A 785 -29.42 23.17 -1.53
C SER A 785 -28.37 22.59 -2.47
N LEU A 786 -28.18 23.16 -3.68
CA LEU A 786 -27.38 22.52 -4.72
C LEU A 786 -25.89 22.66 -4.43
N THR A 787 -25.23 21.54 -4.11
CA THR A 787 -23.81 21.49 -3.76
C THR A 787 -22.94 20.86 -4.86
N VAL A 788 -23.51 20.02 -5.72
CA VAL A 788 -22.80 19.32 -6.80
C VAL A 788 -23.52 19.53 -8.14
N LEU A 789 -22.80 20.08 -9.12
CA LEU A 789 -23.26 20.20 -10.51
C LEU A 789 -22.24 19.56 -11.47
N HIS A 790 -22.67 18.51 -12.17
CA HIS A 790 -21.92 17.94 -13.28
C HIS A 790 -22.56 18.35 -14.61
N ALA A 791 -21.80 19.05 -15.44
CA ALA A 791 -22.22 19.56 -16.75
C ALA A 791 -21.22 19.25 -17.87
N ASN A 792 -20.40 18.20 -17.68
CA ASN A 792 -19.34 17.77 -18.60
C ASN A 792 -19.90 17.58 -20.02
N ARG A 793 -19.13 17.92 -21.06
CA ARG A 793 -19.45 17.69 -22.49
C ARG A 793 -20.73 18.41 -22.97
N ILE A 794 -20.99 19.62 -22.43
CA ILE A 794 -22.04 20.54 -22.87
C ILE A 794 -21.42 21.90 -23.22
N SER A 795 -21.97 22.60 -24.23
CA SER A 795 -21.54 23.96 -24.60
C SER A 795 -22.10 25.00 -23.62
N ILE A 796 -21.43 25.13 -22.47
CA ILE A 796 -21.86 26.00 -21.36
C ILE A 796 -21.96 27.47 -21.76
N SER A 797 -21.13 27.92 -22.71
CA SER A 797 -21.19 29.27 -23.30
C SER A 797 -22.50 29.58 -24.03
N GLN A 798 -23.30 28.58 -24.40
CA GLN A 798 -24.68 28.76 -24.87
C GLN A 798 -25.67 28.83 -23.69
N LEU A 799 -25.57 27.89 -22.75
CA LEU A 799 -26.45 27.76 -21.58
C LEU A 799 -26.47 28.99 -20.66
N LEU A 800 -25.31 29.61 -20.44
CA LEU A 800 -25.13 30.77 -19.56
C LEU A 800 -25.21 32.12 -20.30
N SER A 801 -25.62 32.12 -21.58
CA SER A 801 -25.59 33.34 -22.39
C SER A 801 -26.76 34.29 -22.09
N THR A 802 -26.45 35.52 -21.70
CA THR A 802 -27.45 36.56 -21.48
C THR A 802 -27.57 37.49 -22.69
N SER A 803 -28.80 37.71 -23.18
CA SER A 803 -29.03 38.56 -24.36
C SER A 803 -29.25 40.04 -24.00
N LYS A 804 -28.16 40.76 -23.75
CA LYS A 804 -28.22 42.23 -23.56
C LYS A 804 -28.40 42.94 -24.90
N GLU A 805 -29.54 43.60 -25.11
CA GLU A 805 -29.72 44.52 -26.23
C GLU A 805 -29.01 45.85 -25.97
N VAL A 806 -27.74 45.94 -26.38
CA VAL A 806 -26.95 47.18 -26.28
C VAL A 806 -27.48 48.22 -27.27
N LYS A 807 -28.38 49.09 -26.80
CA LYS A 807 -28.88 50.26 -27.54
C LYS A 807 -27.79 51.33 -27.66
N SER A 808 -26.88 51.13 -28.60
CA SER A 808 -25.84 52.10 -28.95
C SER A 808 -26.46 53.42 -29.41
N TRP A 809 -25.99 54.54 -28.84
CA TRP A 809 -26.51 55.88 -29.13
C TRP A 809 -26.28 56.29 -30.61
N HIS A 810 -25.34 55.65 -31.31
CA HIS A 810 -25.12 55.86 -32.75
C HIS A 810 -26.30 55.41 -33.63
N SER A 811 -27.22 54.57 -33.12
CA SER A 811 -28.42 54.14 -33.85
C SER A 811 -29.39 55.29 -34.20
N PHE A 812 -29.32 56.42 -33.47
CA PHE A 812 -30.11 57.62 -33.76
C PHE A 812 -29.59 58.43 -34.95
N ILE A 813 -28.37 58.17 -35.45
CA ILE A 813 -27.73 58.98 -36.49
C ILE A 813 -27.73 58.27 -37.86
N TYR A 814 -27.54 56.94 -37.89
CA TYR A 814 -27.51 56.15 -39.15
C TYR A 814 -28.30 54.84 -39.05
N PRO A 815 -29.65 54.86 -39.25
CA PRO A 815 -30.50 53.68 -39.04
C PRO A 815 -30.26 52.49 -39.98
N SER A 816 -29.58 52.68 -41.12
CA SER A 816 -29.53 51.73 -42.23
C SER A 816 -28.20 50.98 -42.43
N LEU A 817 -27.15 51.29 -41.65
CA LEU A 817 -25.79 50.73 -41.87
C LEU A 817 -25.19 49.97 -40.67
N LEU A 818 -25.84 49.97 -39.51
CA LEU A 818 -25.38 49.22 -38.33
C LEU A 818 -26.50 48.33 -37.78
N LYS A 819 -26.45 47.02 -38.07
CA LYS A 819 -27.18 46.03 -37.28
C LYS A 819 -26.64 46.05 -35.85
N PRO A 820 -27.50 46.03 -34.81
CA PRO A 820 -27.02 45.94 -33.43
C PRO A 820 -26.25 44.62 -33.26
N ARG A 821 -24.98 44.71 -32.85
CA ARG A 821 -24.21 43.55 -32.41
C ARG A 821 -24.79 43.08 -31.08
N LYS A 822 -25.47 41.93 -31.08
CA LYS A 822 -25.70 41.18 -29.83
C LYS A 822 -24.35 40.64 -29.36
N SER A 823 -23.75 41.27 -28.36
CA SER A 823 -22.73 40.65 -27.53
C SER A 823 -23.45 39.70 -26.57
N MET A 824 -23.29 38.39 -26.79
CA MET A 824 -23.69 37.39 -25.81
C MET A 824 -22.62 37.40 -24.72
N GLU A 825 -22.98 37.90 -23.53
CA GLU A 825 -22.13 37.80 -22.35
C GLU A 825 -22.56 36.56 -21.56
N ILE A 826 -21.63 35.65 -21.33
CA ILE A 826 -21.76 34.56 -20.37
C ILE A 826 -21.92 35.19 -18.98
N SER A 827 -22.89 34.73 -18.21
CA SER A 827 -23.01 35.11 -16.79
C SER A 827 -23.11 33.88 -15.91
N TRP A 828 -22.12 33.71 -15.05
CA TRP A 828 -22.04 32.62 -14.07
C TRP A 828 -22.93 32.87 -12.85
N ALA A 829 -23.47 34.09 -12.70
CA ALA A 829 -24.51 34.43 -11.73
C ALA A 829 -25.85 33.67 -11.90
N LEU A 830 -26.00 32.86 -12.97
CA LEU A 830 -27.12 31.92 -13.15
C LEU A 830 -26.92 30.57 -12.41
N LEU A 831 -25.74 30.34 -11.83
CA LEU A 831 -25.45 29.15 -11.01
C LEU A 831 -25.54 29.50 -9.51
N PRO A 832 -26.05 28.60 -8.66
CA PRO A 832 -26.27 28.89 -7.25
C PRO A 832 -24.97 28.96 -6.45
N GLN A 833 -24.92 29.89 -5.49
CA GLN A 833 -23.72 30.20 -4.69
C GLN A 833 -23.36 29.09 -3.67
N SER A 834 -24.26 28.13 -3.47
CA SER A 834 -24.10 26.93 -2.63
C SER A 834 -23.21 25.84 -3.23
N LEU A 835 -22.86 25.95 -4.51
CA LEU A 835 -22.05 24.93 -5.21
C LEU A 835 -20.68 24.75 -4.55
N VAL A 836 -20.41 23.51 -4.12
CA VAL A 836 -19.14 23.06 -3.53
C VAL A 836 -18.29 22.31 -4.57
N HIS A 837 -18.93 21.60 -5.50
CA HIS A 837 -18.28 20.89 -6.61
C HIS A 837 -18.95 21.24 -7.95
N LEU A 838 -18.14 21.73 -8.89
CA LEU A 838 -18.54 22.04 -10.26
C LEU A 838 -17.65 21.30 -11.26
N SER A 839 -18.25 20.48 -12.11
CA SER A 839 -17.53 19.69 -13.11
C SER A 839 -17.98 20.06 -14.53
N LEU A 840 -17.02 20.52 -15.34
CA LEU A 840 -17.19 21.10 -16.68
C LEU A 840 -16.20 20.48 -17.69
N GLU A 841 -15.87 19.21 -17.51
CA GLU A 841 -14.92 18.46 -18.34
C GLU A 841 -15.37 18.45 -19.81
N ASN A 842 -14.45 18.68 -20.76
CA ASN A 842 -14.71 18.63 -22.20
C ASN A 842 -15.86 19.57 -22.69
N CYS A 843 -16.04 20.73 -22.05
CA CYS A 843 -17.08 21.72 -22.37
C CYS A 843 -16.70 22.73 -23.47
N ASN A 844 -15.49 22.63 -24.04
CA ASN A 844 -14.92 23.58 -25.00
C ASN A 844 -14.83 25.02 -24.45
N LEU A 845 -14.46 25.17 -23.17
CA LEU A 845 -14.19 26.46 -22.52
C LEU A 845 -12.78 26.97 -22.84
N SER A 846 -12.64 28.28 -22.99
CA SER A 846 -11.39 29.02 -23.17
C SER A 846 -11.20 30.06 -22.06
N ASP A 847 -10.02 30.66 -21.96
CA ASP A 847 -9.66 31.67 -20.95
C ASP A 847 -10.65 32.84 -20.91
N ASP A 848 -11.21 33.22 -22.07
CA ASP A 848 -12.17 34.32 -22.23
C ASP A 848 -13.59 33.99 -21.73
N ASP A 849 -13.93 32.70 -21.52
CA ASP A 849 -15.27 32.26 -21.08
C ASP A 849 -15.52 32.43 -19.56
N PHE A 850 -14.54 32.97 -18.82
CA PHE A 850 -14.55 33.13 -17.36
C PHE A 850 -14.51 34.61 -16.93
N PRO A 851 -15.67 35.30 -16.84
CA PRO A 851 -15.77 36.69 -16.41
C PRO A 851 -15.56 36.86 -14.90
N ARG A 852 -15.62 38.12 -14.43
CA ARG A 852 -15.48 38.46 -13.02
C ARG A 852 -16.58 37.87 -12.13
N ASP A 853 -17.77 37.61 -12.66
CA ASP A 853 -18.92 37.10 -11.90
C ASP A 853 -18.80 35.61 -11.51
N PHE A 854 -17.82 34.88 -12.08
CA PHE A 854 -17.43 33.55 -11.58
C PHE A 854 -17.08 33.57 -10.08
N SER A 855 -16.55 34.69 -9.58
CA SER A 855 -16.22 34.87 -8.15
C SER A 855 -17.44 34.86 -7.20
N ASN A 856 -18.66 34.86 -7.73
CA ASN A 856 -19.88 34.70 -6.92
C ASN A 856 -20.05 33.27 -6.35
N LEU A 857 -19.35 32.27 -6.91
CA LEU A 857 -19.42 30.86 -6.50
C LEU A 857 -18.63 30.57 -5.20
N SER A 858 -18.76 31.44 -4.20
CA SER A 858 -17.88 31.50 -3.02
C SER A 858 -17.76 30.22 -2.19
N SER A 859 -18.72 29.29 -2.28
CA SER A 859 -18.68 27.97 -1.62
C SER A 859 -17.82 26.93 -2.35
N LEU A 860 -17.32 27.22 -3.55
CA LEU A 860 -16.71 26.26 -4.47
C LEU A 860 -15.33 25.79 -3.98
N GLN A 861 -15.25 24.49 -3.69
CA GLN A 861 -14.04 23.82 -3.19
C GLN A 861 -13.42 22.89 -4.23
N ILE A 862 -14.21 22.34 -5.16
CA ILE A 862 -13.76 21.39 -6.19
C ILE A 862 -14.19 21.90 -7.56
N LEU A 863 -13.23 22.08 -8.47
CA LEU A 863 -13.48 22.52 -9.84
C LEU A 863 -12.78 21.59 -10.84
N ASN A 864 -13.54 21.03 -11.79
CA ASN A 864 -13.00 20.21 -12.86
C ASN A 864 -13.20 20.89 -14.23
N LEU A 865 -12.08 21.22 -14.88
CA LEU A 865 -11.98 21.84 -16.20
C LEU A 865 -11.20 20.97 -17.19
N SER A 866 -10.97 19.70 -16.90
CA SER A 866 -10.26 18.73 -17.76
C SER A 866 -10.77 18.69 -19.21
N GLY A 867 -9.88 18.51 -20.18
CA GLY A 867 -10.23 18.41 -21.60
C GLY A 867 -10.77 19.70 -22.23
N ASN A 868 -10.56 20.86 -21.61
CA ASN A 868 -10.95 22.14 -22.20
C ASN A 868 -9.77 22.83 -22.92
N PRO A 869 -10.01 23.57 -24.02
CA PRO A 869 -8.99 24.30 -24.78
C PRO A 869 -8.46 25.57 -24.09
N ILE A 870 -8.36 25.55 -22.75
CA ILE A 870 -7.79 26.60 -21.89
C ILE A 870 -6.28 26.69 -22.16
N ARG A 871 -5.74 27.91 -22.20
CA ARG A 871 -4.31 28.23 -22.37
C ARG A 871 -3.63 28.55 -21.04
N SER A 872 -4.30 29.28 -20.17
CA SER A 872 -3.81 29.67 -18.85
C SER A 872 -4.96 29.69 -17.84
N VAL A 873 -4.67 29.43 -16.57
CA VAL A 873 -5.73 29.46 -15.53
C VAL A 873 -6.31 30.88 -15.42
N PRO A 874 -7.63 31.08 -15.61
CA PRO A 874 -8.27 32.40 -15.55
C PRO A 874 -8.07 33.17 -14.24
N ASN A 875 -7.90 34.49 -14.33
CA ASN A 875 -7.64 35.36 -13.18
C ASN A 875 -8.73 35.34 -12.09
N CYS A 876 -9.99 35.03 -12.42
CA CYS A 876 -11.05 34.87 -11.42
C CYS A 876 -10.93 33.57 -10.62
N ILE A 877 -10.34 32.51 -11.20
CA ILE A 877 -9.96 31.28 -10.48
C ILE A 877 -8.72 31.55 -9.61
N ARG A 878 -7.73 32.31 -10.14
CA ARG A 878 -6.57 32.78 -9.34
C ARG A 878 -6.96 33.62 -8.12
N GLY A 879 -8.17 34.18 -8.09
CA GLY A 879 -8.73 34.92 -6.96
C GLY A 879 -9.62 34.13 -6.00
N HIS A 880 -9.89 32.83 -6.26
CA HIS A 880 -10.94 32.10 -5.55
C HIS A 880 -10.48 31.48 -4.21
N PHE A 881 -10.55 32.26 -3.13
CA PHE A 881 -10.03 31.93 -1.79
C PHE A 881 -10.56 30.63 -1.14
N GLY A 882 -11.64 30.04 -1.66
CA GLY A 882 -12.25 28.79 -1.16
C GLY A 882 -11.83 27.51 -1.90
N LEU A 883 -11.15 27.61 -3.05
CA LEU A 883 -10.88 26.46 -3.91
C LEU A 883 -9.79 25.54 -3.29
N GLN A 884 -10.07 24.24 -3.23
CA GLN A 884 -9.18 23.22 -2.65
C GLN A 884 -8.70 22.18 -3.65
N LYS A 885 -9.50 21.83 -4.67
CA LYS A 885 -9.14 20.85 -5.71
C LYS A 885 -9.39 21.42 -7.11
N LEU A 886 -8.40 21.31 -8.00
CA LEU A 886 -8.50 21.73 -9.40
C LEU A 886 -8.05 20.59 -10.33
N TYR A 887 -8.92 20.21 -11.27
CA TYR A 887 -8.61 19.21 -12.30
C TYR A 887 -8.52 19.88 -13.68
N LEU A 888 -7.42 19.66 -14.38
CA LEU A 888 -7.08 20.19 -15.71
C LEU A 888 -6.59 19.08 -16.66
N ILE A 889 -6.77 17.81 -16.30
CA ILE A 889 -6.41 16.60 -17.08
C ILE A 889 -6.73 16.77 -18.58
N GLY A 890 -5.75 16.57 -19.47
CA GLY A 890 -5.94 16.58 -20.92
C GLY A 890 -6.25 17.95 -21.54
N CYS A 891 -5.92 19.06 -20.87
CA CYS A 891 -6.04 20.39 -21.45
C CYS A 891 -4.91 20.66 -22.47
N GLU A 892 -5.04 20.11 -23.68
CA GLU A 892 -4.04 20.13 -24.78
C GLU A 892 -3.42 21.50 -25.14
N LYS A 893 -4.05 22.62 -24.72
CA LYS A 893 -3.59 23.99 -25.03
C LYS A 893 -2.99 24.74 -23.84
N LEU A 894 -3.02 24.14 -22.64
CA LEU A 894 -2.54 24.75 -21.40
C LEU A 894 -1.02 24.91 -21.50
N TRP A 895 -0.52 26.14 -21.46
CA TRP A 895 0.92 26.44 -21.53
C TRP A 895 1.49 26.91 -20.18
N SER A 896 0.66 27.55 -19.34
CA SER A 896 1.05 27.94 -17.99
C SER A 896 -0.06 27.83 -16.95
N VAL A 897 0.34 27.48 -15.73
CA VAL A 897 -0.52 27.44 -14.55
C VAL A 897 0.02 28.41 -13.49
N GLU A 898 -0.83 29.30 -13.00
CA GLU A 898 -0.59 30.12 -11.81
C GLU A 898 -1.71 29.87 -10.80
N VAL A 899 -1.38 29.49 -9.56
CA VAL A 899 -2.37 29.17 -8.51
C VAL A 899 -1.97 29.71 -7.13
N GLN A 900 -2.94 29.80 -6.20
CA GLN A 900 -2.69 30.19 -4.79
C GLN A 900 -2.31 28.99 -3.92
N TYR A 901 -1.50 29.24 -2.88
CA TYR A 901 -1.07 28.27 -1.85
C TYR A 901 -2.19 27.58 -1.06
N LYS A 902 -3.45 28.03 -1.18
CA LYS A 902 -4.62 27.42 -0.50
C LYS A 902 -5.20 26.22 -1.23
N LEU A 903 -4.83 26.02 -2.49
CA LEU A 903 -5.17 24.82 -3.24
C LEU A 903 -4.49 23.63 -2.57
N LYS A 904 -5.24 22.57 -2.27
CA LYS A 904 -4.71 21.35 -1.67
C LYS A 904 -4.22 20.36 -2.72
N GLU A 905 -4.90 20.31 -3.87
CA GLU A 905 -4.66 19.31 -4.91
C GLU A 905 -4.86 19.92 -6.30
N LEU A 906 -3.91 19.66 -7.20
CA LEU A 906 -3.92 20.05 -8.61
C LEU A 906 -3.59 18.82 -9.47
N TYR A 907 -4.50 18.45 -10.36
CA TYR A 907 -4.35 17.33 -11.28
C TYR A 907 -4.22 17.85 -12.72
N ILE A 908 -3.05 17.67 -13.32
CA ILE A 908 -2.69 18.18 -14.66
C ILE A 908 -2.28 17.14 -15.74
N PRO A 909 -2.41 15.79 -15.57
CA PRO A 909 -1.89 14.83 -16.53
C PRO A 909 -2.48 14.98 -17.94
N ASP A 910 -1.77 14.50 -18.96
CA ASP A 910 -2.06 14.68 -20.38
C ASP A 910 -1.99 16.15 -20.90
N CYS A 911 -1.45 17.13 -20.14
CA CYS A 911 -1.30 18.53 -20.57
C CYS A 911 -0.09 18.76 -21.50
N ILE A 912 -0.18 18.28 -22.75
CA ILE A 912 0.94 18.20 -23.70
C ILE A 912 1.66 19.52 -24.08
N LEU A 913 1.10 20.70 -23.82
CA LEU A 913 1.74 22.01 -24.11
C LEU A 913 2.20 22.77 -22.86
N LEU A 914 2.09 22.18 -21.67
CA LEU A 914 2.43 22.86 -20.42
C LEU A 914 3.94 23.06 -20.33
N GLU A 915 4.38 24.32 -20.25
CA GLU A 915 5.79 24.71 -20.10
C GLU A 915 6.11 25.16 -18.66
N LYS A 916 5.14 25.72 -17.92
CA LYS A 916 5.41 26.38 -16.62
C LYS A 916 4.28 26.25 -15.57
N VAL A 917 4.66 25.98 -14.32
CA VAL A 917 3.78 26.00 -13.13
C VAL A 917 4.33 26.99 -12.08
N THR A 918 3.47 27.81 -11.47
CA THR A 918 3.84 28.90 -10.54
C THR A 918 2.88 29.09 -9.36
N PHE A 919 3.40 29.63 -8.26
CA PHE A 919 2.73 29.82 -6.98
C PHE A 919 3.09 31.17 -6.36
N GLN A 920 2.10 32.01 -6.04
CA GLN A 920 2.36 33.40 -5.62
C GLN A 920 2.91 33.55 -4.17
N SER A 921 4.20 33.24 -3.97
CA SER A 921 5.06 33.46 -2.78
C SER A 921 4.70 32.68 -1.50
N LEU A 922 5.62 32.26 -0.62
CA LEU A 922 7.11 32.21 -0.59
C LEU A 922 7.55 30.73 -0.51
N PRO A 923 8.77 30.35 -0.95
CA PRO A 923 9.12 28.94 -1.13
C PRO A 923 9.56 28.24 0.17
N LEU A 924 9.01 27.05 0.41
CA LEU A 924 9.59 25.98 1.24
C LEU A 924 9.32 24.64 0.52
N THR A 925 10.21 24.31 -0.43
CA THR A 925 10.41 23.03 -1.15
C THR A 925 9.19 22.13 -1.31
N LEU A 926 8.76 21.81 -2.55
CA LEU A 926 7.69 20.84 -2.71
C LEU A 926 8.21 19.41 -2.51
N GLU A 927 7.28 18.47 -2.33
CA GLU A 927 7.51 17.03 -2.39
C GLU A 927 6.47 16.47 -3.35
N CYS A 928 6.88 16.08 -4.56
CA CYS A 928 6.06 15.19 -5.38
C CYS A 928 5.99 13.81 -4.71
N LYS A 929 4.81 13.20 -4.63
CA LYS A 929 4.62 11.86 -4.04
C LYS A 929 3.92 10.91 -5.00
N ASN A 930 4.70 9.95 -5.50
CA ASN A 930 4.28 8.86 -6.37
C ASN A 930 3.02 8.16 -5.88
N ILE A 931 2.09 7.93 -6.80
CA ILE A 931 1.01 6.96 -6.63
C ILE A 931 1.50 5.58 -7.11
N CYS A 932 2.63 5.11 -6.54
CA CYS A 932 3.21 3.77 -6.73
C CYS A 932 4.35 3.45 -5.71
N GLY A 933 4.16 3.75 -4.42
CA GLY A 933 5.21 3.60 -3.36
C GLY A 933 6.20 4.78 -3.33
N ASN A 934 7.00 5.04 -2.28
CA ASN A 934 7.32 4.26 -1.08
C ASN A 934 7.18 5.10 0.23
N GLN A 935 7.62 4.60 1.41
CA GLN A 935 7.25 5.18 2.73
C GLN A 935 8.34 6.03 3.42
N PHE A 936 8.14 7.36 3.52
CA PHE A 936 8.74 8.22 4.56
C PHE A 936 7.80 9.36 5.02
N VAL A 937 7.93 9.78 6.30
CA VAL A 937 6.90 10.51 7.06
C VAL A 937 7.42 11.77 7.80
N ASP A 938 6.79 12.90 7.46
CA ASP A 938 6.56 14.16 8.21
C ASP A 938 7.73 14.99 8.78
N CYS A 939 7.83 16.23 8.28
CA CYS A 939 7.84 17.39 9.19
C CYS A 939 7.23 18.68 8.58
N ARG A 940 5.93 18.91 8.87
CA ARG A 940 5.22 20.22 8.99
C ARG A 940 4.72 20.94 7.71
N LEU A 941 3.38 21.08 7.70
CA LEU A 941 2.60 22.29 7.32
C LEU A 941 2.59 22.78 5.85
N GLY A 942 1.54 22.37 5.12
CA GLY A 942 0.86 23.23 4.14
C GLY A 942 1.47 23.28 2.73
N ARG A 943 1.13 22.31 1.87
CA ARG A 943 1.56 22.22 0.47
C ARG A 943 0.40 21.87 -0.45
N THR A 944 0.51 22.23 -1.74
CA THR A 944 -0.34 21.77 -2.83
C THR A 944 0.18 20.42 -3.35
N PHE A 945 -0.66 19.40 -3.43
CA PHE A 945 -0.35 18.16 -4.13
C PHE A 945 -0.42 18.35 -5.65
N LEU A 946 0.59 17.87 -6.37
CA LEU A 946 0.67 17.86 -7.84
C LEU A 946 0.58 16.42 -8.34
N SER A 947 -0.37 16.15 -9.24
CA SER A 947 -0.40 14.94 -10.06
C SER A 947 0.04 15.31 -11.48
N LEU A 948 1.23 14.84 -11.85
CA LEU A 948 1.83 14.98 -13.18
C LEU A 948 1.93 13.58 -13.81
N ASP A 949 1.34 13.41 -14.99
CA ASP A 949 1.60 12.25 -15.86
C ASP A 949 1.62 12.71 -17.32
N SER A 950 2.74 12.45 -18.01
CA SER A 950 2.95 12.67 -19.46
C SER A 950 3.09 14.11 -19.98
N GLU A 951 3.32 15.13 -19.14
CA GLU A 951 3.55 16.54 -19.54
C GLU A 951 4.92 16.78 -20.19
N GLN A 952 5.08 16.33 -21.44
CA GLN A 952 6.37 16.27 -22.14
C GLN A 952 7.13 17.62 -22.31
N ASN A 953 6.50 18.78 -22.10
CA ASN A 953 7.06 20.11 -22.39
C ASN A 953 7.42 20.93 -21.12
N LEU A 954 7.26 20.39 -19.91
CA LEU A 954 7.37 21.15 -18.66
C LEU A 954 8.84 21.51 -18.32
N VAL A 955 9.20 22.78 -18.39
CA VAL A 955 10.57 23.29 -18.17
C VAL A 955 10.78 24.02 -16.84
N GLU A 956 9.70 24.42 -16.15
CA GLU A 956 9.79 25.14 -14.87
C GLU A 956 8.61 24.81 -13.93
N ILE A 957 8.93 24.34 -12.72
CA ILE A 957 8.01 24.30 -11.58
C ILE A 957 8.59 25.22 -10.50
N GLU A 958 7.88 26.31 -10.17
CA GLU A 958 8.33 27.30 -9.19
C GLU A 958 8.46 26.69 -7.78
N GLY A 959 9.71 26.44 -7.37
CA GLY A 959 10.04 25.89 -6.06
C GLY A 959 10.80 24.56 -6.10
N ASP A 960 10.73 23.84 -7.23
CA ASP A 960 11.41 22.56 -7.44
C ASP A 960 12.56 22.71 -8.45
N TYR A 961 12.24 22.68 -9.76
CA TYR A 961 13.21 22.61 -10.85
C TYR A 961 12.97 23.67 -11.93
N LYS A 962 14.07 24.09 -12.58
CA LYS A 962 14.05 24.94 -13.77
C LYS A 962 15.17 24.56 -14.74
N ILE A 963 14.81 24.26 -16.00
CA ILE A 963 15.76 23.86 -17.06
C ILE A 963 16.15 25.09 -17.90
N GLU A 964 17.46 25.34 -18.05
CA GLU A 964 17.98 26.48 -18.80
C GLU A 964 19.12 26.08 -19.77
N PRO A 965 19.27 26.74 -20.94
CA PRO A 965 20.46 26.59 -21.78
C PRO A 965 21.72 27.06 -21.05
N LEU A 966 22.85 26.35 -21.22
CA LEU A 966 24.11 26.69 -20.54
C LEU A 966 24.60 28.13 -20.75
N GLY A 967 24.22 28.79 -21.85
CA GLY A 967 24.53 30.21 -22.08
C GLY A 967 23.83 31.21 -21.13
N ASN A 968 22.84 30.77 -20.35
CA ASN A 968 22.13 31.57 -19.35
C ASN A 968 22.66 31.35 -17.92
N ILE A 969 23.49 30.31 -17.72
CA ILE A 969 23.88 29.82 -16.40
C ILE A 969 25.16 30.53 -15.92
N ASP A 970 25.31 30.66 -14.59
CA ASP A 970 26.41 31.40 -13.98
C ASP A 970 27.79 30.81 -14.38
N MET A 971 28.65 31.67 -14.93
CA MET A 971 30.02 31.33 -15.33
C MET A 971 30.87 30.78 -14.16
N GLU A 972 30.57 31.13 -12.91
CA GLU A 972 31.22 30.51 -11.75
C GLU A 972 30.87 29.02 -11.65
N ILE A 973 29.62 28.63 -11.91
CA ILE A 973 29.17 27.24 -11.86
C ILE A 973 29.75 26.46 -13.05
N ILE A 974 29.69 27.03 -14.26
CA ILE A 974 30.23 26.42 -15.49
C ILE A 974 31.73 26.11 -15.34
N ASN A 975 32.52 27.06 -14.81
CA ASN A 975 33.96 26.86 -14.59
C ASN A 975 34.24 25.80 -13.50
N ASN A 976 33.50 25.81 -12.38
CA ASN A 976 33.67 24.85 -11.29
C ASN A 976 33.22 23.40 -11.62
N LEU A 977 32.57 23.20 -12.78
CA LEU A 977 32.24 21.88 -13.33
C LEU A 977 33.15 21.49 -14.52
N GLY A 978 34.08 22.35 -14.93
CA GLY A 978 34.98 22.11 -16.08
C GLY A 978 34.31 22.28 -17.46
N LEU A 979 33.10 22.83 -17.51
CA LEU A 979 32.27 22.99 -18.72
C LEU A 979 32.73 24.16 -19.63
N SER A 980 33.92 24.72 -19.41
CA SER A 980 34.46 25.82 -20.21
C SER A 980 35.05 25.39 -21.57
N ASN A 981 35.42 24.10 -21.73
CA ASN A 981 36.03 23.55 -22.95
C ASN A 981 35.06 22.69 -23.80
N LEU A 982 33.76 22.98 -23.79
CA LEU A 982 32.72 22.21 -24.51
C LEU A 982 33.02 21.93 -25.99
N GLY A 983 33.75 22.82 -26.66
CA GLY A 983 34.15 22.65 -28.07
C GLY A 983 35.01 21.41 -28.38
N SER A 984 35.65 20.80 -27.38
CA SER A 984 36.41 19.54 -27.56
C SER A 984 35.67 18.28 -27.09
N MET A 985 34.47 18.41 -26.49
CA MET A 985 33.69 17.28 -25.97
C MET A 985 32.67 16.69 -26.95
N GLY A 986 32.59 17.21 -28.19
CA GLY A 986 31.77 16.61 -29.25
C GLY A 986 30.26 16.58 -28.95
N CYS A 987 29.75 17.52 -28.15
CA CYS A 987 28.39 17.49 -27.61
C CYS A 987 27.31 17.56 -28.69
N SER A 988 26.80 16.39 -29.06
CA SER A 988 25.50 16.18 -29.70
C SER A 988 24.34 16.55 -28.75
N ASN A 989 23.11 16.54 -29.25
CA ASN A 989 21.92 16.64 -28.39
C ASN A 989 21.88 15.45 -27.42
N VAL A 990 21.73 15.74 -26.12
CA VAL A 990 21.68 14.76 -25.04
C VAL A 990 20.25 14.31 -24.81
N MET A 991 20.01 13.01 -24.59
CA MET A 991 18.69 12.52 -24.22
C MET A 991 18.44 12.77 -22.72
N LEU A 992 17.47 13.62 -22.39
CA LEU A 992 17.02 13.85 -21.02
C LEU A 992 15.60 13.28 -20.83
N SER A 993 15.31 12.80 -19.63
CA SER A 993 13.95 12.60 -19.15
C SER A 993 13.68 13.46 -17.91
N CYS A 994 12.40 13.64 -17.59
CA CYS A 994 11.94 14.32 -16.38
C CYS A 994 11.07 13.33 -15.60
N TYR A 995 11.10 13.40 -14.27
CA TYR A 995 10.30 12.54 -13.40
C TYR A 995 8.80 12.62 -13.77
N GLY A 996 8.14 11.47 -13.94
CA GLY A 996 6.75 11.37 -14.45
C GLY A 996 6.57 11.44 -15.97
N SER A 997 7.64 11.63 -16.76
CA SER A 997 7.58 11.57 -18.23
C SER A 997 7.88 10.17 -18.78
N GLN A 998 6.87 9.52 -19.37
CA GLN A 998 7.00 8.25 -20.10
C GLN A 998 7.89 8.33 -21.36
N LYS A 999 8.48 9.50 -21.69
CA LYS A 999 9.33 9.70 -22.88
C LYS A 999 10.49 10.67 -22.63
N ALA A 1000 11.70 10.16 -22.85
CA ALA A 1000 12.91 10.96 -22.96
C ALA A 1000 12.98 11.74 -24.28
N ARG A 1001 13.78 12.80 -24.32
CA ARG A 1001 13.88 13.78 -25.42
C ARG A 1001 15.32 14.22 -25.64
N LYS A 1002 15.73 14.36 -26.91
CA LYS A 1002 17.03 14.93 -27.28
C LYS A 1002 17.00 16.46 -27.20
N PHE A 1003 17.59 17.03 -26.16
CA PHE A 1003 17.79 18.46 -25.96
C PHE A 1003 19.20 18.90 -26.38
N PRO A 1004 19.42 20.16 -26.83
CA PRO A 1004 20.75 20.75 -26.81
C PRO A 1004 21.24 20.86 -25.36
N LEU A 1005 22.56 21.01 -25.15
CA LEU A 1005 23.14 20.93 -23.81
C LEU A 1005 22.59 22.01 -22.85
N GLN A 1006 21.89 21.55 -21.82
CA GLN A 1006 21.16 22.34 -20.83
C GLN A 1006 21.66 22.01 -19.41
N GLY A 1007 21.35 22.90 -18.46
CA GLY A 1007 21.50 22.64 -17.04
C GLY A 1007 20.18 22.83 -16.30
N CYS A 1008 19.99 22.07 -15.22
CA CYS A 1008 18.83 22.15 -14.35
C CYS A 1008 19.21 22.78 -13.01
N HIS A 1009 18.41 23.74 -12.55
CA HIS A 1009 18.50 24.29 -11.20
C HIS A 1009 17.45 23.62 -10.31
N GLU A 1010 17.88 22.91 -9.27
CA GLU A 1010 17.01 22.11 -8.40
C GLU A 1010 17.31 22.40 -6.92
N THR A 1011 16.42 23.11 -6.23
CA THR A 1011 16.48 23.38 -4.77
C THR A 1011 17.90 23.55 -4.17
N HIS A 1012 18.64 24.58 -4.62
CA HIS A 1012 20.04 24.94 -4.25
C HIS A 1012 21.17 24.10 -4.87
N ILE A 1013 20.86 23.04 -5.63
CA ILE A 1013 21.79 22.24 -6.43
C ILE A 1013 21.67 22.69 -7.90
N PHE A 1014 22.73 22.47 -8.68
CA PHE A 1014 22.71 22.60 -10.13
C PHE A 1014 23.24 21.31 -10.77
N CYS A 1015 22.54 20.78 -11.78
CA CYS A 1015 22.90 19.55 -12.47
C CYS A 1015 22.98 19.75 -13.98
N ALA A 1016 23.95 19.10 -14.63
CA ALA A 1016 24.11 19.07 -16.08
C ALA A 1016 24.49 17.65 -16.53
N TYR A 1017 24.05 17.26 -17.74
CA TYR A 1017 24.25 15.92 -18.29
C TYR A 1017 24.91 16.01 -19.66
N CYS A 1018 25.99 15.28 -19.88
CA CYS A 1018 26.71 15.22 -21.16
C CYS A 1018 27.22 13.81 -21.46
N LEU A 1019 27.44 13.49 -22.74
CA LEU A 1019 28.07 12.22 -23.12
C LEU A 1019 29.56 12.23 -22.71
N GLY A 1020 30.03 11.13 -22.10
CA GLY A 1020 31.42 11.01 -21.69
C GLY A 1020 31.70 9.77 -20.84
N SER A 1021 32.76 9.05 -21.17
CA SER A 1021 33.13 7.75 -20.60
C SER A 1021 34.19 7.79 -19.49
N LYS A 1022 34.59 9.00 -19.04
CA LYS A 1022 35.58 9.22 -17.97
C LYS A 1022 35.33 10.52 -17.23
N VAL A 1023 35.58 10.52 -15.91
CA VAL A 1023 35.57 11.72 -15.07
C VAL A 1023 36.67 12.70 -15.53
N PRO A 1024 36.37 14.00 -15.75
CA PRO A 1024 37.37 15.00 -16.14
C PRO A 1024 38.50 15.19 -15.11
N ASP A 1025 39.69 15.60 -15.57
CA ASP A 1025 40.88 15.74 -14.71
C ASP A 1025 40.82 16.93 -13.73
N LEU A 1026 39.78 17.77 -13.81
CA LEU A 1026 39.46 18.75 -12.77
C LEU A 1026 39.07 18.08 -11.43
N PHE A 1027 38.49 16.88 -11.49
CA PHE A 1027 38.05 16.13 -10.31
C PHE A 1027 39.25 15.37 -9.71
N ASN A 1028 39.91 16.02 -8.76
CA ASN A 1028 41.15 15.55 -8.13
C ASN A 1028 41.00 14.26 -7.31
N LEU A 1029 39.78 13.94 -6.87
CA LEU A 1029 39.44 12.73 -6.12
C LEU A 1029 38.54 11.88 -7.03
N LYS A 1030 39.05 10.74 -7.53
CA LYS A 1030 38.30 9.81 -8.38
C LYS A 1030 38.30 8.41 -7.75
N ASN A 1031 37.23 7.65 -7.93
CA ASN A 1031 37.19 6.23 -7.58
C ASN A 1031 36.38 5.44 -8.62
N GLU A 1032 36.76 4.18 -8.84
CA GLU A 1032 36.00 3.23 -9.66
C GLU A 1032 34.82 2.66 -8.85
N GLY A 1033 33.65 2.56 -9.48
CA GLY A 1033 32.39 2.19 -8.83
C GLY A 1033 31.58 3.37 -8.26
N TYR A 1034 30.56 3.05 -7.47
CA TYR A 1034 29.45 3.96 -7.14
C TYR A 1034 29.67 4.90 -5.95
N SER A 1035 30.79 4.81 -5.23
CA SER A 1035 31.04 5.60 -4.01
C SER A 1035 32.50 5.96 -3.80
N ILE A 1036 32.73 7.02 -3.02
CA ILE A 1036 34.05 7.56 -2.68
C ILE A 1036 34.04 8.14 -1.25
N SER A 1037 34.99 7.71 -0.43
CA SER A 1037 35.20 8.18 0.94
C SER A 1037 36.55 8.90 1.08
N PHE A 1038 36.56 10.10 1.65
CA PHE A 1038 37.77 10.88 1.89
C PHE A 1038 37.64 11.83 3.09
N THR A 1039 38.75 12.18 3.73
CA THR A 1039 38.80 13.24 4.75
C THR A 1039 39.06 14.59 4.08
N VAL A 1040 38.34 15.64 4.47
CA VAL A 1040 38.50 17.00 3.92
C VAL A 1040 39.92 17.53 4.17
N PRO A 1041 40.69 17.90 3.13
CA PRO A 1041 42.07 18.39 3.26
C PRO A 1041 42.21 19.65 4.13
N SER A 1042 43.33 19.74 4.85
CA SER A 1042 43.64 20.87 5.73
C SER A 1042 44.37 22.01 5.02
N HIS A 1043 43.58 22.95 4.49
CA HIS A 1043 44.08 24.22 3.97
C HIS A 1043 43.88 25.34 5.01
N LEU A 1044 44.98 25.72 5.67
CA LEU A 1044 45.03 26.91 6.51
C LEU A 1044 44.58 28.14 5.69
N ASN A 1045 43.70 28.95 6.28
CA ASN A 1045 43.08 30.16 5.70
C ASN A 1045 42.00 29.97 4.61
N PHE A 1046 41.51 28.76 4.35
CA PHE A 1046 40.42 28.51 3.38
C PHE A 1046 39.17 27.90 4.01
N ARG A 1047 37.97 28.20 3.45
CA ARG A 1047 36.71 27.50 3.73
C ARG A 1047 36.17 26.86 2.46
N ILE A 1048 35.51 25.70 2.59
CA ILE A 1048 34.75 25.12 1.47
C ILE A 1048 33.49 25.96 1.26
N ARG A 1049 33.23 26.33 0.01
CA ARG A 1049 32.01 27.05 -0.42
C ARG A 1049 31.05 26.12 -1.15
N CYS A 1050 31.59 25.19 -1.92
CA CYS A 1050 30.81 24.26 -2.74
C CYS A 1050 31.61 23.01 -3.09
N LEU A 1051 30.86 21.99 -3.51
CA LEU A 1051 31.33 20.67 -3.88
C LEU A 1051 30.78 20.34 -5.27
N SER A 1052 31.66 20.01 -6.20
CA SER A 1052 31.28 19.45 -7.50
C SER A 1052 31.43 17.93 -7.45
N VAL A 1053 30.40 17.19 -7.87
CA VAL A 1053 30.41 15.72 -7.99
C VAL A 1053 30.11 15.34 -9.43
N CYS A 1054 30.96 14.49 -10.00
CA CYS A 1054 30.83 13.90 -11.33
C CYS A 1054 30.58 12.40 -11.20
N SER A 1055 29.71 11.83 -12.02
CA SER A 1055 29.52 10.37 -12.09
C SER A 1055 29.27 9.90 -13.52
N ILE A 1056 29.98 8.85 -13.91
CA ILE A 1056 29.87 8.18 -15.22
C ILE A 1056 28.99 6.94 -15.07
N TYR A 1057 28.02 6.76 -15.97
CA TYR A 1057 27.10 5.62 -15.93
C TYR A 1057 26.63 5.17 -17.32
N ALA A 1058 26.16 3.93 -17.39
CA ALA A 1058 25.60 3.31 -18.60
C ALA A 1058 24.34 2.49 -18.26
N LEU A 1059 23.59 2.10 -19.30
CA LEU A 1059 22.54 1.08 -19.20
C LEU A 1059 23.14 -0.28 -18.77
N SER A 1060 22.38 -1.07 -18.00
CA SER A 1060 22.74 -2.45 -17.67
C SER A 1060 22.35 -3.43 -18.79
N ASP A 1061 23.04 -4.58 -18.90
CA ASP A 1061 22.84 -5.60 -19.96
C ASP A 1061 21.42 -6.25 -19.98
N ASN A 1062 20.53 -5.87 -19.06
CA ASN A 1062 19.42 -6.68 -18.61
C ASN A 1062 18.01 -6.11 -18.86
N GLN A 1063 17.76 -5.35 -19.93
CA GLN A 1063 16.43 -5.40 -20.59
C GLN A 1063 16.32 -4.80 -22.01
N LYS A 1064 15.09 -4.74 -22.52
CA LYS A 1064 14.68 -4.13 -23.80
C LYS A 1064 13.64 -3.04 -23.53
N GLU A 1065 13.69 -2.00 -24.36
CA GLU A 1065 12.74 -0.90 -24.56
C GLU A 1065 11.39 -0.93 -23.79
N HIS A 1066 11.11 0.20 -23.10
CA HIS A 1066 9.78 0.70 -22.68
C HIS A 1066 9.29 0.43 -21.24
N ASP A 1067 10.14 0.69 -20.24
CA ASP A 1067 9.97 1.85 -19.32
C ASP A 1067 11.36 2.16 -18.72
N TYR A 1068 11.60 3.41 -18.32
CA TYR A 1068 12.85 3.80 -17.65
C TYR A 1068 12.52 4.66 -16.43
N ASP A 1069 12.60 4.06 -15.24
CA ASP A 1069 12.53 4.82 -13.98
C ASP A 1069 13.95 5.00 -13.44
N TRP A 1070 14.31 6.23 -13.06
CA TRP A 1070 15.65 6.59 -12.60
C TRP A 1070 15.55 7.13 -11.18
N ASP A 1071 15.34 6.23 -10.22
CA ASP A 1071 15.56 6.54 -8.80
C ASP A 1071 17.05 6.39 -8.48
N ALA A 1072 17.86 7.31 -9.02
CA ALA A 1072 19.26 7.45 -8.62
C ALA A 1072 19.44 8.59 -7.61
N HIS A 1073 20.08 8.28 -6.49
CA HIS A 1073 20.26 9.22 -5.38
C HIS A 1073 21.74 9.49 -5.15
N THR A 1074 22.13 10.76 -5.26
CA THR A 1074 23.44 11.22 -4.78
C THR A 1074 23.34 11.51 -3.29
N VAL A 1075 23.96 10.68 -2.47
CA VAL A 1075 24.00 10.81 -1.01
C VAL A 1075 25.39 11.27 -0.58
N ILE A 1076 25.46 12.39 0.13
CA ILE A 1076 26.67 12.96 0.74
C ILE A 1076 26.51 12.84 2.25
N SER A 1077 27.38 12.06 2.89
CA SER A 1077 27.36 11.80 4.33
C SER A 1077 28.63 12.34 4.99
N ASN A 1078 28.46 13.19 5.99
CA ASN A 1078 29.52 13.70 6.86
C ASN A 1078 29.54 12.88 8.15
N MET A 1079 30.48 11.95 8.23
CA MET A 1079 30.57 10.98 9.32
C MET A 1079 31.05 11.60 10.63
N THR A 1080 31.85 12.67 10.56
CA THR A 1080 32.31 13.43 11.73
C THR A 1080 31.15 14.15 12.43
N LYS A 1081 30.21 14.71 11.66
CA LYS A 1081 29.08 15.52 12.17
C LYS A 1081 27.74 14.79 12.19
N SER A 1082 27.67 13.56 11.67
CA SER A 1082 26.42 12.81 11.48
C SER A 1082 25.36 13.57 10.65
N LEU A 1083 25.81 14.35 9.67
CA LEU A 1083 24.95 15.04 8.71
C LEU A 1083 24.86 14.23 7.42
N ILE A 1084 23.66 14.16 6.83
CA ILE A 1084 23.43 13.48 5.55
C ILE A 1084 22.63 14.44 4.67
N TRP A 1085 23.08 14.61 3.42
CA TRP A 1085 22.37 15.29 2.35
C TRP A 1085 22.11 14.29 1.24
N SER A 1086 20.91 14.30 0.66
CA SER A 1086 20.49 13.37 -0.39
C SER A 1086 19.76 14.14 -1.49
N HIS A 1087 20.06 13.82 -2.74
CA HIS A 1087 19.44 14.44 -3.91
C HIS A 1087 19.08 13.36 -4.94
N SER A 1088 17.78 13.27 -5.22
CA SER A 1088 17.23 12.69 -6.44
C SER A 1088 17.09 13.82 -7.46
N PRO A 1089 17.63 13.71 -8.69
CA PRO A 1089 17.44 14.72 -9.71
C PRO A 1089 16.05 14.57 -10.36
N TYR A 1090 15.27 15.64 -10.43
CA TYR A 1090 13.99 15.67 -11.15
C TYR A 1090 14.18 15.55 -12.67
N VAL A 1091 15.35 15.90 -13.19
CA VAL A 1091 15.72 15.80 -14.61
C VAL A 1091 17.02 14.99 -14.75
N PHE A 1092 17.00 13.89 -15.53
CA PHE A 1092 18.13 12.98 -15.67
C PHE A 1092 18.48 12.66 -17.12
N GLY A 1093 19.78 12.41 -17.40
CA GLY A 1093 20.25 11.98 -18.71
C GLY A 1093 20.15 10.47 -18.91
N ILE A 1094 19.70 10.03 -20.09
CA ILE A 1094 19.65 8.61 -20.49
C ILE A 1094 20.72 8.34 -21.56
N PRO A 1095 21.72 7.47 -21.33
CA PRO A 1095 22.63 7.03 -22.38
C PRO A 1095 21.92 6.22 -23.46
N GLU A 1096 22.35 6.33 -24.72
CA GLU A 1096 21.93 5.39 -25.77
C GLU A 1096 22.71 4.07 -25.63
N ALA A 1097 22.28 3.03 -26.35
CA ALA A 1097 22.99 1.76 -26.36
C ALA A 1097 24.45 1.96 -26.84
N ASP A 1098 25.39 1.33 -26.14
CA ASP A 1098 26.84 1.50 -26.31
C ASP A 1098 27.43 2.90 -25.97
N GLU A 1099 26.65 3.82 -25.36
CA GLU A 1099 27.13 5.13 -24.88
C GLU A 1099 27.26 5.24 -23.35
N ASP A 1100 28.17 6.12 -22.89
CA ASP A 1100 28.35 6.49 -21.48
C ASP A 1100 27.85 7.92 -21.23
N MET A 1101 27.06 8.10 -20.16
CA MET A 1101 26.55 9.40 -19.70
C MET A 1101 27.33 9.90 -18.48
N MET A 1102 27.62 11.19 -18.46
CA MET A 1102 28.24 11.93 -17.36
C MET A 1102 27.21 12.87 -16.72
N MET A 1103 26.91 12.66 -15.44
CA MET A 1103 26.20 13.64 -14.61
C MET A 1103 27.20 14.51 -13.86
N LEU A 1104 27.02 15.83 -13.94
CA LEU A 1104 27.79 16.84 -13.24
C LEU A 1104 26.85 17.61 -12.30
N SER A 1105 27.00 17.43 -10.98
CA SER A 1105 26.23 18.14 -9.97
C SER A 1105 27.10 19.09 -9.15
N TYR A 1106 26.55 20.25 -8.80
CA TYR A 1106 27.20 21.33 -8.07
C TYR A 1106 26.37 21.72 -6.85
N TRP A 1107 26.97 21.58 -5.66
CA TRP A 1107 26.30 21.70 -4.37
C TRP A 1107 26.84 22.89 -3.59
N LYS A 1108 25.96 23.82 -3.18
CA LYS A 1108 26.33 24.97 -2.34
C LYS A 1108 26.20 24.60 -0.86
N PHE A 1109 27.32 24.58 -0.13
CA PHE A 1109 27.34 24.30 1.30
C PHE A 1109 27.68 25.56 2.09
N GLU A 1110 26.69 26.18 2.73
CA GLU A 1110 26.83 27.45 3.46
C GLU A 1110 27.60 27.27 4.79
N ASN A 1111 28.93 27.08 4.69
CA ASN A 1111 29.86 26.83 5.80
C ASN A 1111 29.62 25.53 6.60
N GLN A 1112 28.89 24.55 6.03
CA GLN A 1112 28.57 23.29 6.73
C GLN A 1112 29.75 22.30 6.77
N LEU A 1113 30.72 22.43 5.85
CA LEU A 1113 31.88 21.55 5.70
C LEU A 1113 33.15 22.24 6.19
N GLU A 1114 33.93 21.52 7.01
CA GLU A 1114 35.18 22.01 7.60
C GLU A 1114 36.34 21.04 7.37
N SER A 1115 37.57 21.53 7.57
CA SER A 1115 38.77 20.69 7.48
C SER A 1115 38.75 19.58 8.53
N GLY A 1116 39.07 18.35 8.11
CA GLY A 1116 39.05 17.17 8.98
C GLY A 1116 37.68 16.47 9.08
N ASP A 1117 36.63 16.97 8.43
CA ASP A 1117 35.39 16.21 8.26
C ASP A 1117 35.66 14.96 7.39
N GLU A 1118 35.17 13.79 7.82
CA GLU A 1118 35.15 12.57 7.00
C GLU A 1118 33.89 12.56 6.13
N LEU A 1119 34.06 12.64 4.81
CA LEU A 1119 32.98 12.60 3.83
C LEU A 1119 32.94 11.25 3.12
N ASN A 1120 31.74 10.69 3.00
CA ASN A 1120 31.44 9.58 2.11
C ASN A 1120 30.33 9.99 1.15
N ILE A 1121 30.59 9.89 -0.15
CA ILE A 1121 29.67 10.24 -1.23
C ILE A 1121 29.35 8.97 -2.02
N SER A 1122 28.07 8.68 -2.20
CA SER A 1122 27.62 7.54 -3.02
C SER A 1122 26.53 7.98 -4.00
N VAL A 1123 26.72 7.66 -5.27
CA VAL A 1123 25.70 7.79 -6.32
C VAL A 1123 25.10 6.41 -6.51
N VAL A 1124 23.97 6.16 -5.86
CA VAL A 1124 23.21 4.92 -6.01
C VAL A 1124 22.30 5.07 -7.23
N GLY A 1125 22.19 4.05 -8.07
CA GLY A 1125 21.17 3.95 -9.11
C GLY A 1125 20.44 2.62 -9.00
N ASP A 1126 19.18 2.57 -9.45
CA ASP A 1126 18.42 1.32 -9.53
C ASP A 1126 18.93 0.41 -10.68
N GLY A 1127 18.50 -0.85 -10.70
CA GLY A 1127 19.09 -1.96 -11.46
C GLY A 1127 19.20 -1.80 -12.99
N ASP A 1128 18.49 -0.83 -13.57
CA ASP A 1128 18.58 -0.48 -14.99
C ASP A 1128 19.92 0.21 -15.36
N PHE A 1129 20.66 0.76 -14.38
CA PHE A 1129 21.83 1.61 -14.66
C PHE A 1129 23.06 1.30 -13.78
N GLN A 1130 24.23 1.24 -14.40
CA GLN A 1130 25.49 0.95 -13.72
C GLN A 1130 26.42 2.16 -13.66
N VAL A 1131 26.70 2.66 -12.45
CA VAL A 1131 27.71 3.69 -12.20
C VAL A 1131 29.12 3.09 -12.28
N LYS A 1132 29.96 3.65 -13.16
CA LYS A 1132 31.31 3.18 -13.50
C LYS A 1132 32.42 3.90 -12.74
N GLU A 1133 32.33 5.23 -12.62
CA GLU A 1133 33.36 6.07 -12.00
C GLU A 1133 32.68 7.26 -11.30
N VAL A 1134 33.15 7.63 -10.10
CA VAL A 1134 32.71 8.83 -9.36
C VAL A 1134 33.90 9.74 -9.08
N GLY A 1135 33.73 11.03 -9.39
CA GLY A 1135 34.71 12.10 -9.23
C GLY A 1135 34.23 13.22 -8.32
N VAL A 1136 35.13 13.82 -7.54
CA VAL A 1136 34.83 14.89 -6.60
C VAL A 1136 35.86 16.02 -6.72
N HIS A 1137 35.37 17.26 -6.71
CA HIS A 1137 36.17 18.48 -6.67
C HIS A 1137 35.65 19.41 -5.56
N LEU A 1138 36.55 19.85 -4.67
CA LEU A 1138 36.25 20.79 -3.59
C LEU A 1138 36.63 22.21 -4.00
N VAL A 1139 35.67 23.12 -3.96
CA VAL A 1139 35.88 24.55 -4.27
C VAL A 1139 36.01 25.34 -2.97
N TYR A 1140 37.17 25.96 -2.80
CA TYR A 1140 37.52 26.75 -1.63
C TYR A 1140 37.33 28.25 -1.88
N LYS A 1141 36.93 28.99 -0.85
CA LYS A 1141 37.06 30.45 -0.78
C LYS A 1141 38.12 30.82 0.24
N GLU A 1142 38.97 31.80 -0.10
CA GLU A 1142 39.86 32.48 0.84
C GLU A 1142 39.05 33.08 2.01
N GLN A 1143 39.62 33.01 3.21
CA GLN A 1143 39.19 33.89 4.30
C GLN A 1143 39.70 35.31 4.00
N GLU A 1144 38.77 36.26 3.86
CA GLU A 1144 39.11 37.68 3.70
C GLU A 1144 39.80 38.21 4.97
N GLU A 1145 41.13 38.27 4.95
CA GLU A 1145 41.92 38.86 6.04
C GLU A 1145 41.58 40.36 6.18
N LYS A 1146 41.21 40.78 7.38
CA LYS A 1146 40.88 42.17 7.68
C LYS A 1146 42.13 43.05 7.87
N SER A 1147 42.90 43.27 6.81
CA SER A 1147 43.99 44.26 6.80
C SER A 1147 44.32 44.86 5.44
N SER A 1148 43.91 46.11 5.26
CA SER A 1148 44.66 47.21 4.60
C SER A 1148 45.67 46.90 3.47
N GLN A 1149 45.24 47.16 2.23
CA GLN A 1149 45.97 47.85 1.13
C GLN A 1149 47.32 47.34 0.58
N SER A 1150 47.44 47.49 -0.75
CA SER A 1150 48.66 47.68 -1.57
C SER A 1150 49.58 46.49 -1.89
N THR A 1151 49.24 45.84 -3.03
CA THR A 1151 50.07 45.64 -4.24
C THR A 1151 51.33 44.74 -4.28
N SER A 1152 51.40 44.07 -5.44
CA SER A 1152 52.59 43.65 -6.23
C SER A 1152 53.50 42.50 -5.74
N GLU A 1153 53.29 41.36 -6.39
CA GLU A 1153 54.26 40.66 -7.26
C GLU A 1153 55.34 39.69 -6.69
N GLU A 1154 55.21 38.45 -7.18
CA GLU A 1154 56.24 37.61 -7.82
C GLU A 1154 57.05 36.53 -7.07
N ALA A 1155 57.45 35.57 -7.91
CA ALA A 1155 58.55 34.62 -7.80
C ALA A 1155 58.49 33.48 -6.75
N CYS A 1156 58.03 32.32 -7.23
CA CYS A 1156 58.50 31.01 -6.77
C CYS A 1156 60.05 30.94 -6.76
N GLN A 1157 60.66 30.18 -5.84
CA GLN A 1157 61.34 28.92 -6.21
C GLN A 1157 62.00 28.14 -5.04
N GLN A 1158 61.88 26.81 -5.17
CA GLN A 1158 62.91 25.77 -4.92
C GLN A 1158 63.32 25.28 -3.50
N PHE A 1159 63.80 24.04 -3.56
CA PHE A 1159 64.64 23.23 -2.67
C PHE A 1159 64.06 22.59 -1.40
N SER A 1160 63.99 21.26 -1.48
CA SER A 1160 64.06 20.28 -0.40
C SER A 1160 65.41 20.29 0.32
N LEU A 1161 65.45 19.76 1.55
CA LEU A 1161 66.44 18.75 1.99
C LEU A 1161 66.06 18.15 3.37
N TYR A 1162 66.68 17.00 3.68
CA TYR A 1162 66.39 16.06 4.78
C TYR A 1162 66.43 16.63 6.21
N GLY A 1163 65.68 16.00 7.13
CA GLY A 1163 65.85 16.15 8.59
C GLY A 1163 65.08 15.10 9.42
N ASN A 1164 65.70 13.96 9.75
CA ASN A 1164 65.08 12.90 10.56
C ASN A 1164 65.01 13.28 12.06
N VAL A 1165 63.83 13.14 12.70
CA VAL A 1165 63.72 12.89 14.15
C VAL A 1165 62.58 11.90 14.45
N VAL A 1166 62.94 10.79 15.09
CA VAL A 1166 62.11 9.73 15.71
C VAL A 1166 62.96 9.24 16.91
N PRO A 1167 62.41 8.90 18.11
CA PRO A 1167 61.03 8.51 18.41
C PRO A 1167 60.34 9.27 19.58
N GLY A 1168 59.05 8.98 19.78
CA GLY A 1168 58.29 9.34 20.98
C GLY A 1168 57.00 8.54 21.09
N ASN A 1169 57.03 7.37 21.74
CA ASN A 1169 55.85 6.49 21.86
C ASN A 1169 54.85 6.97 22.92
N ALA A 1170 53.60 7.15 22.50
CA ALA A 1170 52.40 7.00 23.35
C ALA A 1170 51.42 6.07 22.61
N SER A 1171 50.62 5.28 23.34
CA SER A 1171 50.06 4.02 22.83
C SER A 1171 48.70 4.13 22.14
N VAL A 1172 48.55 3.40 21.02
CA VAL A 1172 47.31 3.22 20.26
C VAL A 1172 46.47 2.07 20.84
N GLU A 1173 45.34 2.36 21.52
CA GLU A 1173 44.29 1.33 21.67
C GLU A 1173 42.81 1.78 21.86
N GLU A 1174 42.41 3.05 21.62
CA GLU A 1174 41.04 3.52 21.97
C GLU A 1174 40.12 4.04 20.83
N VAL A 1175 40.54 4.02 19.55
CA VAL A 1175 39.74 4.57 18.42
C VAL A 1175 39.15 3.50 17.46
N ILE A 1176 39.46 2.21 17.66
CA ILE A 1176 38.95 1.12 16.79
C ILE A 1176 37.66 0.53 17.37
N SER A 1177 36.54 1.24 17.19
CA SER A 1177 35.17 0.71 17.39
C SER A 1177 34.11 1.27 16.43
N VAL A 1178 34.45 2.25 15.57
CA VAL A 1178 33.49 2.89 14.64
C VAL A 1178 33.41 2.15 13.30
N ARG A 1179 34.53 1.58 12.84
CA ARG A 1179 34.70 1.10 11.45
C ARG A 1179 33.92 -0.17 11.05
N GLU A 1180 33.30 -0.87 12.01
CA GLU A 1180 32.46 -2.06 11.75
C GLU A 1180 30.94 -1.75 11.91
N LYS A 1181 30.55 -0.49 12.15
CA LYS A 1181 29.14 -0.03 12.10
C LYS A 1181 28.69 0.50 10.74
N MET A 1182 29.60 0.61 9.75
CA MET A 1182 29.37 1.38 8.51
C MET A 1182 29.21 0.52 7.24
N LEU A 1183 29.08 -0.81 7.36
CA LEU A 1183 29.09 -1.74 6.21
C LEU A 1183 27.86 -2.67 6.13
N LEU A 1184 26.72 -2.24 6.67
CA LEU A 1184 25.41 -2.92 6.58
C LEU A 1184 24.25 -1.95 6.29
N LEU A 1185 24.52 -0.90 5.50
CA LEU A 1185 23.53 0.13 5.12
C LEU A 1185 23.23 0.19 3.61
N PHE A 1186 23.62 -0.84 2.86
CA PHE A 1186 23.24 -1.02 1.45
C PHE A 1186 22.41 -2.29 1.29
N PHE A 1187 21.09 -2.12 1.24
CA PHE A 1187 20.14 -2.63 0.22
C PHE A 1187 18.68 -2.46 0.69
N ASP A 1188 17.81 -2.12 -0.26
CA ASP A 1188 16.33 -2.17 -0.29
C ASP A 1188 15.50 -1.36 0.73
N PHE A 1189 14.79 -0.31 0.26
CA PHE A 1189 13.91 0.54 1.10
C PHE A 1189 12.50 0.81 0.50
N ASP A 1190 11.47 0.34 1.23
CA ASP A 1190 10.02 0.19 0.93
C ASP A 1190 9.18 0.25 2.26
N ASP A 1191 7.85 0.48 2.38
CA ASP A 1191 6.70 0.97 1.55
C ASP A 1191 5.41 1.15 2.45
N ALA A 1192 4.33 1.94 2.21
CA ALA A 1192 4.03 3.12 1.37
C ALA A 1192 3.53 4.32 2.24
N VAL A 1193 3.65 5.60 1.83
CA VAL A 1193 2.77 6.66 2.41
C VAL A 1193 1.67 7.07 1.43
N TYR A 1194 0.46 6.54 1.65
CA TYR A 1194 -0.79 7.21 1.30
C TYR A 1194 -1.88 6.89 2.32
N TYR A 1195 -2.14 7.78 3.29
CA TYR A 1195 -3.38 7.86 4.08
C TYR A 1195 -3.41 9.14 4.92
N CYS A 1196 -4.24 10.13 4.54
CA CYS A 1196 -4.99 11.01 5.46
C CYS A 1196 -5.81 12.08 4.72
N LEU A 1197 -7.12 11.86 4.57
CA LEU A 1197 -8.19 12.87 4.75
C LEU A 1197 -9.55 12.20 4.46
N GLY A 1198 -10.42 12.05 5.47
CA GLY A 1198 -11.60 11.20 5.28
C GLY A 1198 -12.68 11.15 6.34
N GLU A 1199 -12.72 12.03 7.36
CA GLU A 1199 -13.95 12.27 8.14
C GLU A 1199 -13.88 13.56 8.97
N ALA A 1200 -14.82 14.48 8.76
CA ALA A 1200 -15.04 15.66 9.60
C ALA A 1200 -16.43 16.27 9.37
N THR A 1201 -17.41 15.98 10.23
CA THR A 1201 -18.67 16.74 10.32
C THR A 1201 -19.44 16.48 11.63
N ALA A 1202 -20.36 17.39 11.95
CA ALA A 1202 -21.51 17.21 12.86
C ALA A 1202 -21.32 17.02 14.39
N THR A 1203 -20.11 16.85 14.96
CA THR A 1203 -19.92 16.93 16.44
C THR A 1203 -18.98 18.05 16.92
N GLY A 1204 -18.07 18.56 16.08
CA GLY A 1204 -17.09 19.58 16.47
C GLY A 1204 -17.66 20.98 16.78
N ILE A 1205 -18.91 21.27 16.38
CA ILE A 1205 -19.49 22.63 16.45
C ILE A 1205 -19.84 23.05 17.90
N ILE A 1206 -20.16 22.11 18.80
CA ILE A 1206 -20.45 22.43 20.21
C ILE A 1206 -19.14 22.66 21.01
N PHE A 1207 -18.03 22.02 20.63
CA PHE A 1207 -16.75 22.17 21.34
C PHE A 1207 -16.05 23.51 21.06
N TYR A 1208 -16.24 24.10 19.87
CA TYR A 1208 -15.57 25.35 19.50
C TYR A 1208 -15.99 26.56 20.38
N PHE A 1209 -17.22 26.59 20.88
CA PHE A 1209 -17.67 27.63 21.82
C PHE A 1209 -17.10 27.46 23.24
N GLY A 1210 -16.76 26.23 23.65
CA GLY A 1210 -16.15 25.96 24.96
C GLY A 1210 -14.70 26.41 25.06
N ILE A 1211 -13.92 26.24 23.97
CA ILE A 1211 -12.48 26.57 23.96
C ILE A 1211 -12.25 28.09 23.89
N ALA A 1212 -13.15 28.84 23.24
CA ALA A 1212 -13.07 30.29 23.14
C ALA A 1212 -13.15 31.02 24.49
N GLN A 1213 -13.92 30.50 25.47
CA GLN A 1213 -13.98 31.08 26.82
C GLN A 1213 -12.71 30.81 27.65
N SER A 1214 -12.03 29.68 27.44
CA SER A 1214 -10.81 29.32 28.17
C SER A 1214 -9.62 30.23 27.84
N TYR A 1215 -9.45 30.61 26.57
CA TYR A 1215 -8.34 31.48 26.16
C TYR A 1215 -8.46 32.93 26.69
N ILE A 1216 -9.67 33.44 26.86
CA ILE A 1216 -9.91 34.80 27.41
C ILE A 1216 -9.54 34.88 28.91
N LEU A 1217 -9.63 33.77 29.65
CA LEU A 1217 -9.21 33.69 31.05
C LEU A 1217 -7.68 33.58 31.21
N ILE A 1218 -7.00 32.89 30.30
CA ILE A 1218 -5.55 32.70 30.36
C ILE A 1218 -4.80 33.99 29.96
N TRP A 1219 -5.29 34.75 28.98
CA TRP A 1219 -4.64 36.00 28.56
C TRP A 1219 -4.67 37.11 29.63
N ASN A 1220 -5.70 37.14 30.48
CA ASN A 1220 -5.81 38.12 31.58
C ASN A 1220 -4.90 37.80 32.78
N TYR A 1221 -4.40 36.57 32.93
CA TYR A 1221 -3.52 36.21 34.06
C TYR A 1221 -2.04 36.58 33.81
N SER A 1222 -1.61 36.73 32.56
CA SER A 1222 -0.22 37.07 32.21
C SER A 1222 0.09 38.57 32.21
N TYR A 1223 -0.92 39.45 32.34
CA TYR A 1223 -0.73 40.91 32.38
C TYR A 1223 -0.75 41.49 33.81
N ALA A 1224 -1.00 40.66 34.83
CA ALA A 1224 -1.05 41.04 36.25
C ALA A 1224 0.18 40.59 37.06
N LEU A 1225 1.31 40.36 36.37
CA LEU A 1225 2.58 39.88 36.94
C LEU A 1225 3.80 40.68 36.46
N LEU A 1226 3.56 41.86 35.84
CA LEU A 1226 4.58 42.79 35.35
C LEU A 1226 4.27 44.27 35.66
N THR A 1227 3.39 44.51 36.63
CA THR A 1227 3.16 45.79 37.35
C THR A 1227 2.86 45.49 38.81
#